data_AF-A0A6J2W9C6-F1
#
_entry.id   AF-A0A6J2W9C6-F1
#
_cell.length_a   1.000
_cell.length_b   1.000
_cell.length_c   1.000
_cell.angle_alpha   90.00
_cell.angle_beta   90.00
_cell.angle_gamma   90.00
#
_symmetry.space_group_name_H-M   'P 1'
#
loop_
_entity.id
_entity.type
_entity.pdbx_description
1 polymer ?
#
loop_
_entity_poly.entity_id
_entity_poly.type
_entity_poly.pdbx_seq_one_letter_code
_entity_poly.pdbx_strand_id
1 'polypeptide(L)'
;MAPLPKIDNRPSAMELGETKNGVILPAYSTTDLEDNQSEPFDPWDLPELRDTGLKWSELDTKGKVLRVVTSIGKIILLLGFLYMFVCSLDILSSAFQLVGGKAAGDIFQDNVVLSNPVAGVVIGVLVTVLVQSSSTSSSIVVSMVSSGLLSVESAVPVIMGANIGTSVTNTIVAMMQAGDRNEFRRAFGGATVHDFFNWLSVLVLLPLEVATGVLYKLTKLLIDSFNIQTGQDAPDILKVITEPLTKNIIQLDKSVISDIATGDAAARNKSLIKRWCKTEKELILVNITVPGPENCTTQDLCWIDGNLTWTQINKTNIIGIERCKHIFANVDLPDFAVGLILLALSLLVLCTCLILIVKLLNSMLKGQVAVVIKKVLNTDFPFPFAWLTGYIAIVVGAGMTFIVQSSSVFTSAITPLVGIGVISIERAYPLTLGSNIGTTTTAILAALASPGDTLANSLQISLCHFFFNIFGIILWYPVPFTRVPIHLAKALGNRTAEYRWFAVVYLILCFFLIPLTILGLSIAGWKVLVGVGVPILVFLISVIVVNVMQSRCPRFLPSILRSWDFLPRPLHSLKPWDRVITKGLGFCRTRCCCCCKCCQKNKGDDKDNEQSRKRPQRKNLKMYDNPGFSSYEMSSHHDTSGDTSGCDFSSGGCDGGGCDGGGCD
;
A
#
# COMPACT_ATOMS: atom_id res chain seq x y z
N MET A 1 55.55 -4.03 -48.52
CA MET A 1 54.71 -3.18 -49.40
C MET A 1 53.44 -3.96 -49.72
N ALA A 2 52.28 -3.28 -49.79
CA ALA A 2 51.03 -3.82 -50.36
C ALA A 2 51.05 -3.70 -51.91
N PRO A 3 50.00 -4.03 -52.72
CA PRO A 3 48.64 -4.52 -52.38
C PRO A 3 48.01 -5.60 -53.33
N LEU A 4 46.83 -6.16 -52.94
CA LEU A 4 45.65 -6.67 -53.74
C LEU A 4 45.82 -7.52 -55.07
N PRO A 5 44.78 -8.14 -55.70
CA PRO A 5 43.33 -8.15 -55.44
C PRO A 5 42.65 -9.53 -55.17
N LYS A 6 41.67 -9.96 -56.00
CA LYS A 6 40.30 -10.29 -55.53
C LYS A 6 39.36 -10.88 -56.63
N ILE A 7 38.17 -11.38 -56.23
CA ILE A 7 36.86 -11.56 -56.96
C ILE A 7 36.48 -12.97 -57.51
N ASP A 8 35.17 -13.25 -57.36
CA ASP A 8 34.30 -14.43 -57.55
C ASP A 8 34.22 -15.15 -58.92
N ASN A 9 33.65 -16.38 -58.94
CA ASN A 9 32.32 -16.66 -59.53
C ASN A 9 31.77 -18.10 -59.31
N ARG A 10 30.44 -18.26 -59.28
CA ARG A 10 29.65 -19.52 -59.35
C ARG A 10 29.10 -19.73 -60.79
N PRO A 11 28.25 -20.75 -61.09
CA PRO A 11 28.39 -22.22 -61.00
C PRO A 11 27.99 -22.93 -62.34
N SER A 12 28.26 -24.24 -62.52
CA SER A 12 27.34 -25.18 -63.25
C SER A 12 27.80 -26.64 -63.20
N ALA A 13 26.88 -27.55 -63.53
CA ALA A 13 26.89 -29.00 -63.47
C ALA A 13 27.95 -29.76 -64.30
N MET A 14 28.21 -31.02 -63.91
CA MET A 14 28.68 -32.10 -64.78
C MET A 14 28.06 -33.44 -64.32
N GLU A 15 27.71 -34.29 -65.28
CA GLU A 15 27.00 -35.57 -65.09
C GLU A 15 27.89 -36.69 -64.54
N LEU A 16 27.29 -37.70 -63.89
CA LEU A 16 27.82 -39.07 -63.90
C LEU A 16 26.70 -40.11 -63.69
N GLY A 17 26.78 -41.21 -64.44
CA GLY A 17 25.71 -42.21 -64.53
C GLY A 17 25.86 -43.44 -63.61
N GLU A 18 24.75 -44.18 -63.53
CA GLU A 18 24.57 -45.60 -63.17
C GLU A 18 25.62 -46.33 -62.28
N THR A 19 25.20 -46.84 -61.11
CA THR A 19 24.75 -48.26 -60.97
C THR A 19 24.40 -48.69 -59.53
N LYS A 20 23.41 -49.60 -59.44
CA LYS A 20 23.18 -50.66 -58.43
C LYS A 20 22.84 -50.33 -56.95
N ASN A 21 21.59 -50.67 -56.62
CA ASN A 21 21.02 -51.13 -55.35
C ASN A 21 21.93 -51.29 -54.11
N GLY A 22 21.61 -50.53 -53.06
CA GLY A 22 21.94 -50.84 -51.67
C GLY A 22 20.93 -50.19 -50.73
N VAL A 23 20.12 -50.99 -50.02
CA VAL A 23 19.16 -50.47 -49.03
C VAL A 23 19.92 -50.06 -47.76
N ILE A 24 19.97 -48.76 -47.48
CA ILE A 24 20.54 -48.24 -46.24
C ILE A 24 19.39 -47.98 -45.25
N LEU A 25 19.30 -48.84 -44.23
CA LEU A 25 18.52 -48.56 -43.02
C LEU A 25 19.30 -47.55 -42.17
N PRO A 26 18.72 -46.40 -41.77
CA PRO A 26 19.32 -45.57 -40.74
C PRO A 26 19.23 -46.29 -39.38
N ALA A 27 20.31 -46.20 -38.61
CA ALA A 27 20.42 -46.88 -37.32
C ALA A 27 19.37 -46.37 -36.32
N TYR A 28 18.92 -47.27 -35.44
CA TYR A 28 18.09 -46.92 -34.29
C TYR A 28 18.88 -45.99 -33.37
N SER A 29 18.53 -44.70 -33.35
CA SER A 29 18.86 -43.86 -32.19
C SER A 29 18.15 -44.45 -30.98
N THR A 30 18.88 -44.60 -29.88
CA THR A 30 18.27 -44.96 -28.59
C THR A 30 17.16 -43.98 -28.29
N THR A 31 15.94 -44.50 -28.19
CA THR A 31 14.84 -43.77 -27.59
C THR A 31 15.21 -43.59 -26.13
N ASP A 32 15.61 -42.38 -25.75
CA ASP A 32 15.63 -42.01 -24.34
C ASP A 32 14.20 -42.17 -23.84
N LEU A 33 14.00 -43.21 -23.04
CA LEU A 33 12.87 -43.33 -22.15
C LEU A 33 13.10 -42.30 -21.04
N GLU A 34 12.89 -41.02 -21.36
CA GLU A 34 12.53 -40.03 -20.35
C GLU A 34 11.24 -40.55 -19.70
N ASP A 35 11.45 -41.22 -18.57
CA ASP A 35 10.44 -41.50 -17.58
C ASP A 35 9.66 -40.19 -17.37
N ASN A 36 8.39 -40.17 -17.77
CA ASN A 36 7.49 -39.06 -17.51
C ASN A 36 7.11 -39.08 -16.02
N GLN A 37 8.12 -38.87 -15.17
CA GLN A 37 7.94 -38.20 -13.90
C GLN A 37 7.35 -36.86 -14.27
N SER A 38 6.05 -36.72 -14.02
CA SER A 38 5.40 -35.43 -14.08
C SER A 38 6.16 -34.51 -13.12
N GLU A 39 6.95 -33.60 -13.68
CA GLU A 39 7.50 -32.42 -13.00
C GLU A 39 6.43 -31.95 -12.01
N PRO A 40 6.73 -31.90 -10.69
CA PRO A 40 5.72 -31.69 -9.68
C PRO A 40 5.11 -30.31 -9.88
N PHE A 41 3.93 -30.27 -10.52
CA PHE A 41 3.24 -29.08 -11.01
C PHE A 41 3.44 -27.89 -10.06
N ASP A 42 4.42 -27.01 -10.34
CA ASP A 42 4.66 -25.86 -9.49
C ASP A 42 3.53 -24.88 -9.76
N PRO A 43 2.64 -24.65 -8.79
CA PRO A 43 1.55 -23.71 -9.01
C PRO A 43 2.10 -22.28 -9.27
N TRP A 44 3.33 -21.97 -8.88
CA TRP A 44 3.97 -20.67 -9.06
C TRP A 44 4.52 -20.40 -10.47
N ASP A 45 4.58 -21.41 -11.34
CA ASP A 45 5.05 -21.23 -12.71
C ASP A 45 4.13 -20.34 -13.56
N LEU A 46 4.75 -19.74 -14.58
CA LEU A 46 4.14 -18.77 -15.49
C LEU A 46 3.53 -19.50 -16.71
N PRO A 47 2.21 -19.41 -16.96
CA PRO A 47 1.59 -20.03 -18.12
C PRO A 47 1.95 -19.29 -19.41
N GLU A 48 1.96 -20.01 -20.54
CA GLU A 48 2.14 -19.39 -21.86
C GLU A 48 0.96 -18.47 -22.22
N LEU A 49 1.27 -17.20 -22.46
CA LEU A 49 0.28 -16.16 -22.74
C LEU A 49 -0.03 -16.07 -24.24
N ARG A 50 -1.31 -16.10 -24.59
CA ARG A 50 -1.76 -15.66 -25.92
C ARG A 50 -1.83 -14.14 -25.97
N ASP A 51 -1.07 -13.55 -26.89
CA ASP A 51 -1.05 -12.10 -27.11
C ASP A 51 -2.31 -11.69 -27.90
N THR A 52 -3.16 -10.85 -27.30
CA THR A 52 -4.45 -10.41 -27.88
C THR A 52 -4.44 -8.96 -28.35
N GLY A 53 -3.28 -8.30 -28.31
CA GLY A 53 -3.11 -6.90 -28.73
C GLY A 53 -2.75 -6.75 -30.21
N LEU A 54 -3.53 -5.94 -30.94
CA LEU A 54 -3.15 -5.45 -32.28
C LEU A 54 -1.85 -4.63 -32.22
N LYS A 55 -0.87 -4.99 -33.04
CA LYS A 55 0.47 -4.37 -33.04
C LYS A 55 0.44 -2.97 -33.65
N TRP A 56 1.37 -2.09 -33.25
CA TRP A 56 1.45 -0.72 -33.78
C TRP A 56 1.63 -0.66 -35.31
N SER A 57 2.28 -1.67 -35.89
CA SER A 57 2.42 -1.88 -37.33
C SER A 57 1.08 -2.03 -38.05
N GLU A 58 0.07 -2.61 -37.38
CA GLU A 58 -1.24 -2.99 -37.94
C GLU A 58 -2.28 -1.87 -37.84
N LEU A 59 -1.94 -0.72 -37.24
CA LEU A 59 -2.84 0.44 -37.18
C LEU A 59 -2.73 1.33 -38.42
N ASP A 60 -3.88 1.72 -38.97
CA ASP A 60 -3.99 2.79 -39.97
C ASP A 60 -3.46 4.14 -39.45
N THR A 61 -3.10 5.03 -40.37
CA THR A 61 -2.58 6.39 -40.12
C THR A 61 -3.53 7.20 -39.24
N LYS A 62 -4.86 7.13 -39.46
CA LYS A 62 -5.84 7.81 -38.59
C LYS A 62 -5.83 7.23 -37.18
N GLY A 63 -5.71 5.91 -37.05
CA GLY A 63 -5.60 5.21 -35.76
C GLY A 63 -4.33 5.57 -34.99
N LYS A 64 -3.18 5.72 -35.69
CA LYS A 64 -1.91 6.18 -35.11
C LYS A 64 -2.02 7.61 -34.58
N VAL A 65 -2.54 8.54 -35.39
CA VAL A 65 -2.75 9.95 -34.97
C VAL A 65 -3.71 10.03 -33.78
N LEU A 66 -4.87 9.36 -33.84
CA LEU A 66 -5.84 9.36 -32.74
C LEU A 66 -5.24 8.79 -31.44
N ARG A 67 -4.42 7.74 -31.52
CA ARG A 67 -3.73 7.15 -30.36
C ARG A 67 -2.70 8.11 -29.77
N VAL A 68 -1.92 8.83 -30.58
CA VAL A 68 -0.98 9.87 -30.12
C VAL A 68 -1.73 11.05 -29.48
N VAL A 69 -2.75 11.61 -30.13
CA VAL A 69 -3.56 12.72 -29.59
C VAL A 69 -4.23 12.33 -28.27
N THR A 70 -4.80 11.12 -28.19
CA THR A 70 -5.37 10.59 -26.94
C THR A 70 -4.29 10.48 -25.85
N SER A 71 -3.06 10.10 -26.20
CA SER A 71 -1.97 9.94 -25.22
C SER A 71 -1.48 11.30 -24.71
N ILE A 72 -1.34 12.30 -25.59
CA ILE A 72 -1.00 13.68 -25.22
C ILE A 72 -2.12 14.30 -24.36
N GLY A 73 -3.39 14.13 -24.77
CA GLY A 73 -4.54 14.61 -23.99
C GLY A 73 -4.62 13.98 -22.58
N LYS A 74 -4.27 12.69 -22.45
CA LYS A 74 -4.14 12.02 -21.15
C LYS A 74 -3.01 12.61 -20.30
N ILE A 75 -1.86 12.96 -20.89
CA ILE A 75 -0.75 13.61 -20.16
C ILE A 75 -1.14 15.02 -19.69
N ILE A 76 -1.78 15.83 -20.55
CA ILE A 76 -2.25 17.17 -20.17
C ILE A 76 -3.28 17.09 -19.04
N LEU A 77 -4.23 16.15 -19.14
CA LEU A 77 -5.24 15.93 -18.11
C LEU A 77 -4.63 15.44 -16.79
N LEU A 78 -3.58 14.62 -16.83
CA LEU A 78 -2.82 14.18 -15.66
C LEU A 78 -2.14 15.36 -14.95
N LEU A 79 -1.50 16.26 -15.72
CA LEU A 79 -0.89 17.48 -15.18
C LEU A 79 -1.94 18.44 -14.59
N GLY A 80 -3.10 18.58 -15.25
CA GLY A 80 -4.21 19.39 -14.75
C GLY A 80 -4.79 18.86 -13.44
N PHE A 81 -4.96 17.54 -13.31
CA PHE A 81 -5.34 16.93 -12.04
C PHE A 81 -4.24 17.08 -10.99
N LEU A 82 -2.97 16.88 -11.32
CA LEU A 82 -1.87 17.08 -10.37
C LEU A 82 -1.83 18.53 -9.82
N TYR A 83 -2.06 19.54 -10.67
CA TYR A 83 -2.20 20.93 -10.23
C TYR A 83 -3.37 21.10 -9.24
N MET A 84 -4.56 20.59 -9.57
CA MET A 84 -5.72 20.63 -8.67
C MET A 84 -5.49 19.90 -7.35
N PHE A 85 -4.75 18.79 -7.36
CA PHE A 85 -4.34 18.06 -6.17
C PHE A 85 -3.44 18.92 -5.27
N VAL A 86 -2.37 19.52 -5.81
CA VAL A 86 -1.46 20.37 -5.02
C VAL A 86 -2.20 21.60 -4.45
N CYS A 87 -3.08 22.23 -5.23
CA CYS A 87 -3.95 23.31 -4.73
C CYS A 87 -4.89 22.84 -3.60
N SER A 88 -5.42 21.62 -3.66
CA SER A 88 -6.27 21.07 -2.59
C SER A 88 -5.52 20.87 -1.27
N LEU A 89 -4.21 20.58 -1.31
CA LEU A 89 -3.37 20.42 -0.12
C LEU A 89 -3.11 21.75 0.61
N ASP A 90 -2.90 22.84 -0.13
CA ASP A 90 -2.71 24.19 0.42
C ASP A 90 -4.01 24.71 1.08
N ILE A 91 -5.18 24.46 0.45
CA ILE A 91 -6.49 24.71 1.04
C ILE A 91 -6.71 23.85 2.30
N LEU A 92 -6.34 22.56 2.25
CA LEU A 92 -6.48 21.63 3.37
C LEU A 92 -5.58 22.04 4.56
N SER A 93 -4.36 22.49 4.30
CA SER A 93 -3.47 23.06 5.32
C SER A 93 -4.11 24.29 5.98
N SER A 94 -4.66 25.20 5.19
CA SER A 94 -5.39 26.37 5.69
C SER A 94 -6.64 25.98 6.49
N ALA A 95 -7.36 24.93 6.06
CA ALA A 95 -8.51 24.39 6.78
C ALA A 95 -8.12 23.80 8.14
N PHE A 96 -7.01 23.05 8.20
CA PHE A 96 -6.45 22.55 9.45
C PHE A 96 -6.02 23.68 10.38
N GLN A 97 -5.38 24.75 9.89
CA GLN A 97 -5.08 25.92 10.71
C GLN A 97 -6.34 26.60 11.27
N LEU A 98 -7.47 26.59 10.54
CA LEU A 98 -8.74 27.16 11.02
C LEU A 98 -9.48 26.26 12.03
N VAL A 99 -9.53 24.95 11.80
CA VAL A 99 -10.17 23.98 12.72
C VAL A 99 -9.34 23.81 13.98
N GLY A 100 -8.02 23.70 13.83
CA GLY A 100 -7.10 23.37 14.89
C GLY A 100 -6.41 24.56 15.54
N GLY A 101 -6.13 25.67 14.85
CA GLY A 101 -5.20 26.71 15.35
C GLY A 101 -5.53 27.31 16.72
N LYS A 102 -6.80 27.33 17.13
CA LYS A 102 -7.22 27.75 18.49
C LYS A 102 -7.31 26.61 19.50
N ALA A 103 -7.62 25.39 19.07
CA ALA A 103 -7.76 24.22 19.94
C ALA A 103 -6.45 23.43 20.11
N ALA A 104 -5.51 23.54 19.17
CA ALA A 104 -4.23 22.83 19.13
C ALA A 104 -3.32 23.25 20.29
N GLY A 105 -3.28 24.54 20.63
CA GLY A 105 -2.51 25.01 21.78
C GLY A 105 -2.87 24.31 23.08
N ASP A 106 -4.15 23.94 23.25
CA ASP A 106 -4.66 23.26 24.44
C ASP A 106 -4.60 21.72 24.26
N ILE A 107 -4.88 21.21 23.04
CA ILE A 107 -4.80 19.77 22.69
C ILE A 107 -3.37 19.23 22.75
N PHE A 108 -2.34 20.00 22.42
CA PHE A 108 -0.94 19.56 22.47
C PHE A 108 -0.30 19.61 23.86
N GLN A 109 -0.96 20.24 24.85
CA GLN A 109 -0.49 20.22 26.23
C GLN A 109 -0.94 18.95 26.98
N ASP A 110 -2.11 18.38 26.65
CA ASP A 110 -2.72 17.29 27.44
C ASP A 110 -2.80 15.89 26.78
N ASN A 111 -2.48 15.72 25.49
CA ASN A 111 -2.80 14.46 24.78
C ASN A 111 -1.77 13.32 24.91
N VAL A 112 -1.93 12.52 25.97
CA VAL A 112 -1.30 11.20 26.20
C VAL A 112 -1.44 10.24 24.98
N VAL A 113 -2.48 10.41 24.16
CA VAL A 113 -2.76 9.54 23.00
C VAL A 113 -1.79 9.78 21.85
N LEU A 114 -1.46 11.05 21.52
CA LEU A 114 -0.57 11.38 20.39
C LEU A 114 0.91 11.21 20.74
N SER A 115 1.26 11.25 22.03
CA SER A 115 2.60 10.89 22.51
C SER A 115 2.93 9.39 22.44
N ASN A 116 1.93 8.51 22.22
CA ASN A 116 2.19 7.08 22.07
C ASN A 116 2.51 6.74 20.60
N PRO A 117 3.74 6.30 20.27
CA PRO A 117 4.13 6.00 18.89
C PRO A 117 3.32 4.84 18.29
N VAL A 118 2.85 3.89 19.11
CA VAL A 118 2.01 2.78 18.66
C VAL A 118 0.61 3.28 18.27
N ALA A 119 0.04 4.25 18.99
CA ALA A 119 -1.19 4.92 18.57
C ALA A 119 -0.98 5.64 17.23
N GLY A 120 0.15 6.33 17.06
CA GLY A 120 0.49 7.02 15.82
C GLY A 120 0.46 6.07 14.61
N VAL A 121 1.14 4.93 14.67
CA VAL A 121 1.08 3.90 13.60
C VAL A 121 -0.35 3.47 13.33
N VAL A 122 -1.12 3.16 14.36
CA VAL A 122 -2.51 2.69 14.19
C VAL A 122 -3.42 3.75 13.59
N ILE A 123 -3.29 5.01 13.99
CA ILE A 123 -3.99 6.15 13.38
C ILE A 123 -3.61 6.25 11.90
N GLY A 124 -2.33 6.14 11.56
CA GLY A 124 -1.84 6.13 10.18
C GLY A 124 -2.44 5.00 9.33
N VAL A 125 -2.50 3.78 9.88
CA VAL A 125 -3.17 2.64 9.23
C VAL A 125 -4.64 2.98 8.98
N LEU A 126 -5.40 3.36 10.00
CA LEU A 126 -6.83 3.60 9.90
C LEU A 126 -7.17 4.75 8.94
N VAL A 127 -6.40 5.85 8.97
CA VAL A 127 -6.57 6.96 8.01
C VAL A 127 -6.34 6.47 6.58
N THR A 128 -5.26 5.74 6.29
CA THR A 128 -5.06 5.17 4.95
C THR A 128 -6.13 4.15 4.56
N VAL A 129 -6.63 3.34 5.49
CA VAL A 129 -7.70 2.35 5.22
C VAL A 129 -9.02 3.05 4.86
N LEU A 130 -9.36 4.16 5.53
CA LEU A 130 -10.56 4.95 5.23
C LEU A 130 -10.42 5.74 3.92
N VAL A 131 -9.25 6.34 3.69
CA VAL A 131 -8.95 7.18 2.51
C VAL A 131 -8.60 6.34 1.26
N GLN A 132 -8.23 5.06 1.44
CA GLN A 132 -7.72 4.14 0.40
C GLN A 132 -6.48 4.65 -0.36
N SER A 133 -5.73 5.60 0.22
CA SER A 133 -4.55 6.20 -0.40
C SER A 133 -3.53 6.64 0.66
N SER A 134 -2.35 6.01 0.64
CA SER A 134 -1.23 6.37 1.52
C SER A 134 -0.53 7.64 1.09
N SER A 135 -0.54 8.00 -0.20
CA SER A 135 -0.01 9.28 -0.68
C SER A 135 -0.89 10.44 -0.23
N THR A 136 -2.22 10.28 -0.24
CA THR A 136 -3.16 11.23 0.38
C THR A 136 -2.94 11.31 1.89
N SER A 137 -2.91 10.17 2.58
CA SER A 137 -2.74 10.14 4.05
C SER A 137 -1.42 10.76 4.50
N SER A 138 -0.34 10.49 3.77
CA SER A 138 0.96 11.14 4.00
C SER A 138 0.88 12.65 3.78
N SER A 139 0.20 13.09 2.72
CA SER A 139 0.03 14.53 2.44
C SER A 139 -0.82 15.22 3.52
N ILE A 140 -1.86 14.55 4.03
CA ILE A 140 -2.65 15.02 5.20
C ILE A 140 -1.74 15.21 6.41
N VAL A 141 -0.90 14.23 6.74
CA VAL A 141 0.04 14.31 7.87
C VAL A 141 1.07 15.44 7.67
N VAL A 142 1.59 15.61 6.45
CA VAL A 142 2.47 16.74 6.10
C VAL A 142 1.75 18.08 6.28
N SER A 143 0.49 18.22 5.84
CA SER A 143 -0.32 19.41 6.08
C SER A 143 -0.63 19.64 7.57
N MET A 144 -0.77 18.58 8.38
CA MET A 144 -0.93 18.71 9.83
C MET A 144 0.36 19.20 10.51
N VAL A 145 1.54 18.73 10.09
CA VAL A 145 2.83 19.26 10.55
C VAL A 145 3.02 20.72 10.10
N SER A 146 2.69 21.03 8.84
CA SER A 146 2.72 22.38 8.25
C SER A 146 1.82 23.39 8.96
N SER A 147 0.72 22.93 9.56
CA SER A 147 -0.24 23.75 10.31
C SER A 147 0.05 23.82 11.81
N GLY A 148 1.17 23.24 12.28
CA GLY A 148 1.50 23.16 13.70
C GLY A 148 0.61 22.20 14.50
N LEU A 149 -0.24 21.41 13.83
CA LEU A 149 -1.14 20.43 14.44
C LEU A 149 -0.48 19.08 14.71
N LEU A 150 0.79 18.86 14.36
CA LEU A 150 1.57 17.69 14.79
C LEU A 150 3.04 18.08 14.87
N SER A 151 3.74 17.63 15.92
CA SER A 151 5.20 17.63 15.91
C SER A 151 5.71 16.59 14.90
N VAL A 152 6.89 16.81 14.32
CA VAL A 152 7.52 15.85 13.41
C VAL A 152 7.70 14.49 14.09
N GLU A 153 8.07 14.48 15.38
CA GLU A 153 8.27 13.28 16.19
C GLU A 153 6.98 12.45 16.32
N SER A 154 5.83 13.09 16.57
CA SER A 154 4.52 12.42 16.63
C SER A 154 4.03 12.00 15.24
N ALA A 155 4.42 12.71 14.18
CA ALA A 155 4.03 12.43 12.81
C ALA A 155 4.79 11.23 12.19
N VAL A 156 6.04 10.97 12.59
CA VAL A 156 6.86 9.85 12.04
C VAL A 156 6.16 8.49 12.17
N PRO A 157 5.64 8.08 13.34
CA PRO A 157 4.86 6.85 13.46
C PRO A 157 3.58 6.84 12.61
N VAL A 158 2.91 7.98 12.45
CA VAL A 158 1.70 8.08 11.62
C VAL A 158 2.03 7.82 10.14
N ILE A 159 3.16 8.33 9.64
CA ILE A 159 3.67 8.02 8.30
C ILE A 159 4.00 6.52 8.14
N MET A 160 4.65 5.91 9.13
CA MET A 160 4.92 4.45 9.11
C MET A 160 3.62 3.64 8.98
N GLY A 161 2.59 4.03 9.75
CA GLY A 161 1.25 3.45 9.66
C GLY A 161 0.56 3.68 8.33
N ALA A 162 0.71 4.88 7.76
CA ALA A 162 0.11 5.23 6.48
C ALA A 162 0.58 4.29 5.35
N ASN A 163 1.82 3.81 5.40
CA ASN A 163 2.37 2.86 4.43
C ASN A 163 1.80 1.45 4.57
N ILE A 164 1.61 0.95 5.80
CA ILE A 164 0.94 -0.33 6.04
C ILE A 164 -0.45 -0.33 5.38
N GLY A 165 -1.24 0.73 5.56
CA GLY A 165 -2.62 0.79 5.04
C GLY A 165 -2.75 0.68 3.51
N THR A 166 -1.67 0.97 2.75
CA THR A 166 -1.65 0.90 1.27
C THR A 166 -2.08 -0.47 0.72
N SER A 167 -1.82 -1.54 1.49
CA SER A 167 -2.00 -2.93 1.08
C SER A 167 -3.45 -3.36 0.93
N VAL A 168 -4.42 -2.64 1.53
CA VAL A 168 -5.85 -3.02 1.49
C VAL A 168 -6.38 -3.08 0.07
N THR A 169 -6.12 -2.05 -0.74
CA THR A 169 -6.63 -1.95 -2.11
C THR A 169 -6.12 -3.11 -2.97
N ASN A 170 -4.83 -3.46 -2.84
CA ASN A 170 -4.22 -4.60 -3.54
C ASN A 170 -4.89 -5.92 -3.14
N THR A 171 -5.17 -6.09 -1.84
CA THR A 171 -5.80 -7.29 -1.27
C THR A 171 -7.24 -7.44 -1.80
N ILE A 172 -8.00 -6.34 -1.91
CA ILE A 172 -9.33 -6.32 -2.53
C ILE A 172 -9.25 -6.71 -4.01
N VAL A 173 -8.27 -6.18 -4.77
CA VAL A 173 -8.08 -6.52 -6.19
C VAL A 173 -7.65 -7.98 -6.39
N ALA A 174 -6.89 -8.57 -5.46
CA ALA A 174 -6.62 -10.00 -5.46
C ALA A 174 -7.89 -10.83 -5.25
N MET A 175 -8.80 -10.43 -4.35
CA MET A 175 -10.10 -11.11 -4.16
C MET A 175 -10.99 -11.12 -5.41
N MET A 176 -10.84 -10.15 -6.32
CA MET A 176 -11.57 -10.15 -7.59
C MET A 176 -11.18 -11.32 -8.51
N GLN A 177 -10.03 -11.95 -8.28
CA GLN A 177 -9.53 -13.12 -9.01
C GLN A 177 -9.78 -14.45 -8.28
N ALA A 178 -10.63 -14.46 -7.23
CA ALA A 178 -10.96 -15.66 -6.46
C ALA A 178 -11.67 -16.79 -7.25
N GLY A 179 -12.01 -16.56 -8.53
CA GLY A 179 -12.60 -17.55 -9.43
C GLY A 179 -11.70 -18.76 -9.62
N ASP A 180 -10.53 -18.58 -10.24
CA ASP A 180 -9.54 -19.65 -10.38
C ASP A 180 -8.65 -19.78 -9.13
N ARG A 181 -8.31 -21.02 -8.77
CA ARG A 181 -7.55 -21.31 -7.55
C ARG A 181 -6.07 -20.91 -7.67
N ASN A 182 -5.48 -21.06 -8.84
CA ASN A 182 -4.08 -20.77 -9.11
C ASN A 182 -3.87 -19.28 -9.39
N GLU A 183 -4.77 -18.64 -10.13
CA GLU A 183 -4.76 -17.20 -10.29
C GLU A 183 -4.94 -16.49 -8.95
N PHE A 184 -5.89 -16.94 -8.12
CA PHE A 184 -6.10 -16.35 -6.80
C PHE A 184 -4.89 -16.50 -5.88
N ARG A 185 -4.27 -17.69 -5.85
CA ARG A 185 -3.02 -17.94 -5.10
C ARG A 185 -1.93 -16.94 -5.47
N ARG A 186 -1.68 -16.77 -6.77
CA ARG A 186 -0.64 -15.88 -7.28
C ARG A 186 -0.99 -14.41 -7.04
N ALA A 187 -2.23 -14.00 -7.33
CA ALA A 187 -2.71 -12.63 -7.09
C ALA A 187 -2.62 -12.26 -5.60
N PHE A 188 -3.05 -13.15 -4.70
CA PHE A 188 -3.03 -12.89 -3.27
C PHE A 188 -1.61 -12.82 -2.70
N GLY A 189 -0.70 -13.68 -3.17
CA GLY A 189 0.73 -13.53 -2.87
C GLY A 189 1.32 -12.22 -3.43
N GLY A 190 0.98 -11.86 -4.67
CA GLY A 190 1.41 -10.61 -5.30
C GLY A 190 0.91 -9.35 -4.58
N ALA A 191 -0.28 -9.39 -3.98
CA ALA A 191 -0.80 -8.32 -3.14
C ALA A 191 -0.12 -8.27 -1.76
N THR A 192 0.07 -9.42 -1.12
CA THR A 192 0.56 -9.51 0.27
C THR A 192 2.07 -9.44 0.43
N VAL A 193 2.86 -9.62 -0.64
CA VAL A 193 4.33 -9.41 -0.59
C VAL A 193 4.71 -7.97 -0.23
N HIS A 194 3.89 -7.00 -0.70
CA HIS A 194 3.99 -5.60 -0.29
C HIS A 194 3.59 -5.42 1.18
N ASP A 195 2.52 -6.09 1.61
CA ASP A 195 2.02 -5.97 2.99
C ASP A 195 3.02 -6.50 4.02
N PHE A 196 3.58 -7.69 3.79
CA PHE A 196 4.63 -8.27 4.63
C PHE A 196 5.87 -7.38 4.68
N PHE A 197 6.25 -6.73 3.59
CA PHE A 197 7.37 -5.77 3.59
C PHE A 197 7.09 -4.57 4.51
N ASN A 198 5.90 -3.96 4.43
CA ASN A 198 5.56 -2.80 5.25
C ASN A 198 5.47 -3.19 6.73
N TRP A 199 4.74 -4.25 7.08
CA TRP A 199 4.62 -4.73 8.45
C TRP A 199 5.98 -5.09 9.06
N LEU A 200 6.82 -5.87 8.36
CA LEU A 200 8.14 -6.25 8.86
C LEU A 200 9.08 -5.03 8.99
N SER A 201 8.98 -4.05 8.09
CA SER A 201 9.74 -2.80 8.20
C SER A 201 9.31 -1.97 9.41
N VAL A 202 8.02 -1.81 9.68
CA VAL A 202 7.53 -1.10 10.88
C VAL A 202 7.89 -1.85 12.16
N LEU A 203 7.77 -3.19 12.19
CA LEU A 203 8.12 -4.00 13.36
C LEU A 203 9.59 -3.87 13.79
N VAL A 204 10.51 -3.55 12.87
CA VAL A 204 11.93 -3.32 13.18
C VAL A 204 12.27 -1.84 13.33
N LEU A 205 11.78 -0.98 12.44
CA LEU A 205 12.14 0.44 12.40
C LEU A 205 11.38 1.29 13.44
N LEU A 206 10.16 0.92 13.85
CA LEU A 206 9.45 1.66 14.89
C LEU A 206 10.12 1.53 16.27
N PRO A 207 10.47 0.33 16.79
CA PRO A 207 11.20 0.24 18.05
C PRO A 207 12.58 0.92 17.99
N LEU A 208 13.26 0.83 16.84
CA LEU A 208 14.53 1.51 16.62
C LEU A 208 14.36 3.04 16.66
N GLU A 209 13.33 3.58 16.02
CA GLU A 209 13.03 5.01 16.03
C GLU A 209 12.66 5.51 17.43
N VAL A 210 11.83 4.76 18.17
CA VAL A 210 11.46 5.13 19.54
C VAL A 210 12.67 5.07 20.49
N ALA A 211 13.60 4.13 20.28
CA ALA A 211 14.79 3.99 21.12
C ALA A 211 15.92 4.98 20.77
N THR A 212 16.05 5.38 19.51
CA THR A 212 17.23 6.13 19.01
C THR A 212 16.92 7.45 18.32
N GLY A 213 15.71 7.63 17.78
CA GLY A 213 15.31 8.74 16.92
C GLY A 213 16.13 8.81 15.63
N VAL A 214 16.52 7.68 15.04
CA VAL A 214 17.46 7.63 13.91
C VAL A 214 16.94 8.34 12.65
N LEU A 215 15.66 8.16 12.29
CA LEU A 215 15.02 8.84 11.17
C LEU A 215 14.85 10.33 11.47
N TYR A 216 14.32 10.69 12.65
CA TYR A 216 14.21 12.10 13.06
C TYR A 216 15.57 12.81 13.04
N LYS A 217 16.62 12.23 13.63
CA LYS A 217 17.96 12.83 13.72
C LYS A 217 18.63 12.92 12.34
N LEU A 218 18.59 11.85 11.54
CA LEU A 218 19.17 11.86 10.20
C LEU A 218 18.52 12.93 9.31
N THR A 219 17.20 13.01 9.33
CA THR A 219 16.47 13.98 8.51
C THR A 219 16.66 15.39 9.00
N LYS A 220 16.73 15.62 10.32
CA LYS A 220 17.07 16.93 10.90
C LYS A 220 18.44 17.40 10.44
N LEU A 221 19.47 16.56 10.58
CA LEU A 221 20.83 16.85 10.10
C LEU A 221 20.88 17.16 8.60
N LEU A 222 20.06 16.47 7.79
CA LEU A 222 19.92 16.77 6.36
C LEU A 222 19.27 18.15 6.11
N ILE A 223 18.16 18.46 6.77
CA ILE A 223 17.47 19.75 6.66
C ILE A 223 18.39 20.90 7.10
N ASP A 224 19.06 20.75 8.24
CA ASP A 224 20.02 21.73 8.76
C ASP A 224 21.18 21.95 7.77
N SER A 225 21.65 20.89 7.09
CA SER A 225 22.71 20.98 6.08
C SER A 225 22.31 21.70 4.79
N PHE A 226 21.01 21.75 4.45
CA PHE A 226 20.53 22.47 3.27
C PHE A 226 20.47 23.99 3.46
N ASN A 227 20.70 24.50 4.69
CA ASN A 227 20.66 25.92 5.05
C ASN A 227 19.41 26.65 4.48
N ILE A 228 18.26 25.97 4.57
CA ILE A 228 16.98 26.50 4.09
C ILE A 228 16.68 27.78 4.88
N GLN A 229 16.55 28.91 4.18
CA GLN A 229 16.13 30.16 4.80
C GLN A 229 14.72 29.99 5.38
N THR A 230 14.61 29.87 6.69
CA THR A 230 13.35 29.81 7.42
C THR A 230 12.99 31.20 7.94
N GLY A 231 11.81 31.71 7.55
CA GLY A 231 11.39 33.07 7.91
C GLY A 231 10.28 33.60 7.01
N GLN A 232 9.88 34.86 7.23
CA GLN A 232 8.82 35.51 6.44
C GLN A 232 9.25 35.76 4.98
N ASP A 233 10.55 35.88 4.72
CA ASP A 233 11.15 36.10 3.39
C ASP A 233 11.59 34.80 2.68
N ALA A 234 11.26 33.64 3.25
CA ALA A 234 11.58 32.34 2.68
C ALA A 234 10.88 32.13 1.31
N PRO A 235 11.58 31.63 0.26
CA PRO A 235 10.97 31.42 -1.04
C PRO A 235 9.95 30.27 -1.02
N ASP A 236 8.67 30.61 -1.15
CA ASP A 236 7.53 29.69 -1.26
C ASP A 236 7.58 28.88 -2.59
N ILE A 237 8.17 27.68 -2.57
CA ILE A 237 8.57 26.94 -3.79
C ILE A 237 7.39 26.54 -4.70
N LEU A 238 6.52 25.61 -4.28
CA LEU A 238 5.32 25.26 -5.06
C LEU A 238 4.15 26.19 -4.76
N LYS A 239 4.20 26.90 -3.63
CA LYS A 239 3.11 27.76 -3.20
C LYS A 239 2.94 29.00 -4.10
N VAL A 240 3.99 29.50 -4.75
CA VAL A 240 3.86 30.49 -5.86
C VAL A 240 2.93 30.00 -7.00
N ILE A 241 2.82 28.68 -7.21
CA ILE A 241 1.97 28.08 -8.25
C ILE A 241 0.52 27.86 -7.75
N THR A 242 0.31 27.57 -6.46
CA THR A 242 -1.03 27.40 -5.87
C THR A 242 -1.71 28.72 -5.50
N GLU A 243 -0.92 29.71 -5.05
CA GLU A 243 -1.40 30.99 -4.51
C GLU A 243 -2.43 31.73 -5.37
N PRO A 244 -2.32 31.81 -6.71
CA PRO A 244 -3.32 32.47 -7.54
C PRO A 244 -4.72 31.86 -7.41
N LEU A 245 -4.82 30.57 -7.08
CA LEU A 245 -6.09 29.89 -6.82
C LEU A 245 -6.46 29.95 -5.33
N THR A 246 -5.52 29.67 -4.43
CA THR A 246 -5.83 29.53 -3.00
C THR A 246 -6.09 30.86 -2.31
N LYS A 247 -5.38 31.94 -2.67
CA LYS A 247 -5.65 33.32 -2.18
C LYS A 247 -7.02 33.87 -2.57
N ASN A 248 -7.68 33.29 -3.59
CA ASN A 248 -9.06 33.63 -3.96
C ASN A 248 -10.09 32.85 -3.12
N ILE A 249 -9.69 31.74 -2.48
CA ILE A 249 -10.57 30.92 -1.65
C ILE A 249 -10.49 31.37 -0.19
N ILE A 250 -9.29 31.41 0.39
CA ILE A 250 -9.06 31.75 1.79
C ILE A 250 -7.72 32.48 1.97
N GLN A 251 -7.66 33.39 2.93
CA GLN A 251 -6.41 33.99 3.41
C GLN A 251 -6.43 33.99 4.93
N LEU A 252 -5.32 33.56 5.54
CA LEU A 252 -5.15 33.52 6.99
C LEU A 252 -4.25 34.65 7.46
N ASP A 253 -4.52 35.17 8.65
CA ASP A 253 -3.69 36.21 9.23
C ASP A 253 -2.49 35.61 9.96
N LYS A 254 -1.33 35.60 9.28
CA LYS A 254 -0.06 35.12 9.82
C LYS A 254 0.32 35.81 11.14
N SER A 255 -0.07 37.07 11.35
CA SER A 255 0.26 37.78 12.60
C SER A 255 -0.49 37.19 13.80
N VAL A 256 -1.79 36.93 13.65
CA VAL A 256 -2.62 36.30 14.69
C VAL A 256 -2.16 34.88 15.00
N ILE A 257 -1.75 34.11 13.99
CA ILE A 257 -1.17 32.76 14.18
C ILE A 257 0.13 32.85 15.00
N SER A 258 1.01 33.79 14.67
CA SER A 258 2.27 34.02 15.41
C SER A 258 2.01 34.47 16.85
N ASP A 259 1.08 35.40 17.07
CA ASP A 259 0.72 35.90 18.41
C ASP A 259 0.13 34.78 19.29
N ILE A 260 -0.67 33.87 18.72
CA ILE A 260 -1.21 32.70 19.43
C ILE A 260 -0.07 31.73 19.80
N ALA A 261 0.88 31.50 18.88
CA ALA A 261 2.02 30.61 19.11
C ALA A 261 3.00 31.15 20.17
N THR A 262 3.12 32.46 20.33
CA THR A 262 3.91 33.10 21.42
C THR A 262 3.14 33.22 22.74
N GLY A 263 1.86 32.84 22.78
CA GLY A 263 1.05 32.79 24.00
C GLY A 263 0.28 34.07 24.33
N ASP A 264 0.10 35.01 23.40
CA ASP A 264 -0.71 36.21 23.64
C ASP A 264 -2.21 35.86 23.84
N ALA A 265 -2.71 36.11 25.05
CA ALA A 265 -4.11 35.92 25.40
C ALA A 265 -5.06 36.83 24.57
N ALA A 266 -4.61 38.01 24.14
CA ALA A 266 -5.42 38.90 23.31
C ALA A 266 -5.60 38.37 21.88
N ALA A 267 -4.66 37.57 21.38
CA ALA A 267 -4.73 36.98 20.04
C ALA A 267 -5.71 35.81 19.93
N ARG A 268 -5.94 35.04 21.01
CA ARG A 268 -6.94 33.94 21.03
C ARG A 268 -8.35 34.41 20.62
N ASN A 269 -8.70 35.67 20.90
CA ASN A 269 -9.99 36.27 20.56
C ASN A 269 -10.06 36.91 19.15
N LYS A 270 -8.94 37.08 18.44
CA LYS A 270 -8.92 37.60 17.06
C LYS A 270 -9.38 36.50 16.08
N SER A 271 -9.93 36.88 14.92
CA SER A 271 -10.22 35.91 13.85
C SER A 271 -8.92 35.49 13.14
N LEU A 272 -8.80 34.20 12.83
CA LEU A 272 -7.70 33.67 12.01
C LEU A 272 -7.86 34.00 10.52
N ILE A 273 -9.08 34.36 10.08
CA ILE A 273 -9.39 34.69 8.69
C ILE A 273 -9.04 36.17 8.44
N LYS A 274 -8.17 36.42 7.46
CA LYS A 274 -7.73 37.78 7.12
C LYS A 274 -8.81 38.54 6.34
N ARG A 275 -9.78 39.13 7.05
CA ARG A 275 -10.89 39.90 6.45
C ARG A 275 -10.44 41.21 5.80
N TRP A 276 -9.40 41.85 6.33
CA TRP A 276 -8.91 43.15 5.88
C TRP A 276 -7.51 43.03 5.28
N CYS A 277 -7.35 43.49 4.04
CA CYS A 277 -6.10 43.41 3.28
C CYS A 277 -5.26 44.69 3.40
N LYS A 278 -5.90 45.84 3.62
CA LYS A 278 -5.25 47.09 4.03
C LYS A 278 -5.82 47.52 5.39
N THR A 279 -4.93 47.82 6.32
CA THR A 279 -5.25 48.32 7.66
C THR A 279 -4.42 49.56 7.97
N GLU A 280 -5.00 50.50 8.70
CA GLU A 280 -4.34 51.69 9.21
C GLU A 280 -4.24 51.62 10.73
N LYS A 281 -3.14 52.12 11.29
CA LYS A 281 -2.92 52.17 12.74
C LYS A 281 -3.21 53.58 13.23
N GLU A 282 -4.40 53.79 13.77
CA GLU A 282 -4.76 55.05 14.42
C GLU A 282 -4.28 55.02 15.88
N LEU A 283 -3.60 56.08 16.32
CA LEU A 283 -3.20 56.26 17.72
C LEU A 283 -4.30 57.02 18.45
N ILE A 284 -5.10 56.30 19.25
CA ILE A 284 -6.12 56.92 20.11
C ILE A 284 -5.58 57.09 21.54
N LEU A 285 -5.83 58.24 22.14
CA LEU A 285 -5.58 58.48 23.56
C LEU A 285 -6.71 57.85 24.38
N VAL A 286 -6.35 56.94 25.29
CA VAL A 286 -7.31 56.25 26.15
C VAL A 286 -6.94 56.52 27.61
N ASN A 287 -7.94 56.94 28.39
CA ASN A 287 -7.80 57.13 29.83
C ASN A 287 -7.79 55.76 30.53
N ILE A 288 -6.76 55.47 31.32
CA ILE A 288 -6.69 54.27 32.17
C ILE A 288 -6.47 54.65 33.62
N THR A 289 -6.88 53.78 34.55
CA THR A 289 -6.58 53.94 35.98
C THR A 289 -5.22 53.35 36.33
N VAL A 290 -4.49 54.02 37.22
CA VAL A 290 -3.21 53.58 37.79
C VAL A 290 -3.28 53.61 39.33
N PRO A 291 -2.57 52.72 40.03
CA PRO A 291 -2.68 52.56 41.48
C PRO A 291 -2.01 53.66 42.31
N GLY A 292 -1.40 54.67 41.67
CA GLY A 292 -0.76 55.81 42.33
C GLY A 292 -0.08 56.74 41.32
N PRO A 293 0.17 58.01 41.69
CA PRO A 293 0.75 59.02 40.79
C PRO A 293 2.20 58.71 40.37
N GLU A 294 2.93 57.87 41.10
CA GLU A 294 4.29 57.46 40.70
C GLU A 294 4.32 56.51 39.48
N ASN A 295 3.17 55.94 39.07
CA ASN A 295 3.05 55.12 37.87
C ASN A 295 2.55 55.89 36.62
N CYS A 296 2.45 57.23 36.70
CA CYS A 296 2.11 58.06 35.55
C CYS A 296 3.34 58.31 34.66
N THR A 297 3.22 58.03 33.35
CA THR A 297 4.32 58.11 32.37
C THR A 297 4.91 59.53 32.23
N THR A 298 4.09 60.55 32.52
CA THR A 298 4.41 61.99 32.50
C THR A 298 3.42 62.71 33.40
N GLN A 299 3.88 63.67 34.22
CA GLN A 299 3.03 64.39 35.19
C GLN A 299 1.88 65.18 34.55
N ASP A 300 2.05 65.71 33.33
CA ASP A 300 1.05 66.54 32.66
C ASP A 300 -0.18 65.78 32.13
N LEU A 301 -0.12 64.44 32.08
CA LEU A 301 -1.18 63.56 31.54
C LEU A 301 -1.89 62.76 32.64
N CYS A 302 -1.71 63.16 33.90
CA CYS A 302 -2.11 62.43 35.11
C CYS A 302 -3.05 63.29 35.97
N TRP A 303 -4.24 62.78 36.33
CA TRP A 303 -5.19 63.49 37.22
C TRP A 303 -5.86 62.54 38.20
N ILE A 304 -6.41 63.09 39.29
CA ILE A 304 -7.08 62.32 40.34
C ILE A 304 -8.58 62.62 40.27
N ASP A 305 -9.40 61.58 40.22
CA ASP A 305 -10.86 61.67 40.30
C ASP A 305 -11.38 60.68 41.34
N GLY A 306 -11.90 61.19 42.44
CA GLY A 306 -12.24 60.41 43.62
C GLY A 306 -11.02 59.67 44.21
N ASN A 307 -11.13 58.35 44.37
CA ASN A 307 -10.08 57.47 44.90
C ASN A 307 -9.26 56.77 43.81
N LEU A 308 -9.28 57.29 42.56
CA LEU A 308 -8.61 56.71 41.41
C LEU A 308 -7.70 57.76 40.74
N THR A 309 -6.46 57.37 40.47
CA THR A 309 -5.56 58.17 39.63
C THR A 309 -5.73 57.70 38.18
N TRP A 310 -5.92 58.64 37.26
CA TRP A 310 -6.05 58.40 35.84
C TRP A 310 -4.82 58.90 35.10
N THR A 311 -4.42 58.19 34.05
CA THR A 311 -3.42 58.63 33.08
C THR A 311 -3.90 58.38 31.66
N GLN A 312 -3.53 59.25 30.73
CA GLN A 312 -3.69 58.97 29.30
C GLN A 312 -2.56 58.08 28.78
N ILE A 313 -2.92 57.06 28.00
CA ILE A 313 -1.97 56.25 27.23
C ILE A 313 -2.35 56.23 25.75
N ASN A 314 -1.33 56.18 24.89
CA ASN A 314 -1.50 55.96 23.46
C ASN A 314 -1.84 54.49 23.22
N LYS A 315 -3.05 54.21 22.74
CA LYS A 315 -3.48 52.87 22.33
C LYS A 315 -3.62 52.84 20.81
N THR A 316 -2.90 51.95 20.15
CA THR A 316 -3.04 51.71 18.70
C THR A 316 -4.33 50.96 18.42
N ASN A 317 -5.27 51.60 17.73
CA ASN A 317 -6.43 50.96 17.14
C ASN A 317 -6.13 50.59 15.68
N ILE A 318 -6.71 49.49 15.18
CA ILE A 318 -6.46 49.00 13.82
C ILE A 318 -7.74 49.11 13.01
N ILE A 319 -7.79 50.05 12.08
CA ILE A 319 -8.95 50.30 11.21
C ILE A 319 -8.76 49.56 9.89
N GLY A 320 -9.79 48.85 9.42
CA GLY A 320 -9.79 48.18 8.13
C GLY A 320 -10.21 49.12 7.01
N ILE A 321 -9.34 49.31 6.00
CA ILE A 321 -9.62 50.19 4.85
C ILE A 321 -10.23 49.39 3.69
N GLU A 322 -9.59 48.27 3.32
CA GLU A 322 -9.98 47.46 2.15
C GLU A 322 -10.13 45.99 2.56
N ARG A 323 -11.31 45.41 2.30
CA ARG A 323 -11.56 43.98 2.53
C ARG A 323 -10.81 43.13 1.51
N CYS A 324 -10.37 41.94 1.93
CA CYS A 324 -9.75 40.98 1.01
C CYS A 324 -10.77 40.43 0.00
N LYS A 325 -10.26 39.94 -1.14
CA LYS A 325 -11.09 39.47 -2.28
C LYS A 325 -11.46 37.98 -2.25
N HIS A 326 -11.14 37.27 -1.17
CA HIS A 326 -11.37 35.83 -1.06
C HIS A 326 -12.82 35.50 -0.66
N ILE A 327 -13.30 34.30 -1.01
CA ILE A 327 -14.71 33.86 -0.81
C ILE A 327 -15.23 34.18 0.60
N PHE A 328 -14.45 33.85 1.64
CA PHE A 328 -14.86 34.03 3.04
C PHE A 328 -14.66 35.44 3.63
N ALA A 329 -14.20 36.43 2.86
CA ALA A 329 -13.89 37.77 3.39
C ALA A 329 -15.15 38.55 3.83
N ASN A 330 -16.29 38.26 3.21
CA ASN A 330 -17.59 38.88 3.49
C ASN A 330 -18.58 37.95 4.21
N VAL A 331 -18.11 36.80 4.71
CA VAL A 331 -18.95 35.76 5.30
C VAL A 331 -18.81 35.76 6.82
N ASP A 332 -19.88 36.07 7.53
CA ASP A 332 -19.92 36.09 9.00
C ASP A 332 -20.18 34.68 9.58
N LEU A 333 -19.27 33.76 9.26
CA LEU A 333 -19.14 32.45 9.90
C LEU A 333 -17.93 32.46 10.86
N PRO A 334 -17.99 31.69 11.97
CA PRO A 334 -16.85 31.52 12.86
C PRO A 334 -15.73 30.71 12.17
N ASP A 335 -14.48 31.04 12.51
CA ASP A 335 -13.26 30.44 11.93
C ASP A 335 -13.34 28.91 11.83
N PHE A 336 -13.79 28.26 12.91
CA PHE A 336 -13.94 26.81 13.01
C PHE A 336 -14.93 26.22 11.98
N ALA A 337 -16.06 26.89 11.74
CA ALA A 337 -17.06 26.43 10.77
C ALA A 337 -16.55 26.58 9.33
N VAL A 338 -15.86 27.69 9.02
CA VAL A 338 -15.18 27.87 7.73
C VAL A 338 -14.10 26.81 7.55
N GLY A 339 -13.33 26.51 8.61
CA GLY A 339 -12.36 25.43 8.63
C GLY A 339 -12.98 24.07 8.31
N LEU A 340 -14.08 23.68 8.95
CA LEU A 340 -14.76 22.41 8.67
C LEU A 340 -15.31 22.32 7.24
N ILE A 341 -15.88 23.41 6.71
CA ILE A 341 -16.37 23.48 5.32
C ILE A 341 -15.20 23.31 4.34
N LEU A 342 -14.10 24.04 4.55
CA LEU A 342 -12.90 23.93 3.72
C LEU A 342 -12.24 22.56 3.83
N LEU A 343 -12.23 21.93 5.01
CA LEU A 343 -11.68 20.59 5.23
C LEU A 343 -12.50 19.54 4.47
N ALA A 344 -13.83 19.58 4.58
CA ALA A 344 -14.71 18.66 3.85
C ALA A 344 -14.60 18.84 2.32
N LEU A 345 -14.59 20.09 1.84
CA LEU A 345 -14.49 20.39 0.41
C LEU A 345 -13.11 20.01 -0.17
N SER A 346 -12.02 20.37 0.52
CA SER A 346 -10.67 20.02 0.07
C SER A 346 -10.44 18.51 0.07
N LEU A 347 -10.90 17.78 1.10
CA LEU A 347 -10.83 16.32 1.13
C LEU A 347 -11.65 15.67 -0.01
N LEU A 348 -12.85 16.20 -0.31
CA LEU A 348 -13.66 15.72 -1.44
C LEU A 348 -12.97 15.96 -2.79
N VAL A 349 -12.43 17.16 -3.01
CA VAL A 349 -11.67 17.51 -4.23
C VAL A 349 -10.43 16.64 -4.36
N LEU A 350 -9.67 16.47 -3.28
CA LEU A 350 -8.46 15.64 -3.23
C LEU A 350 -8.78 14.17 -3.57
N CYS A 351 -9.75 13.56 -2.89
CA CYS A 351 -10.16 12.17 -3.15
C CYS A 351 -10.70 11.98 -4.58
N THR A 352 -11.53 12.92 -5.07
CA THR A 352 -12.06 12.87 -6.45
C THR A 352 -10.93 13.00 -7.47
N CYS A 353 -10.02 13.95 -7.26
CA CYS A 353 -8.85 14.18 -8.11
C CYS A 353 -7.98 12.93 -8.16
N LEU A 354 -7.68 12.32 -7.02
CA LEU A 354 -6.92 11.07 -6.97
C LEU A 354 -7.63 9.94 -7.74
N ILE A 355 -8.94 9.73 -7.55
CA ILE A 355 -9.71 8.70 -8.29
C ILE A 355 -9.66 8.93 -9.81
N LEU A 356 -9.64 10.19 -10.25
CA LEU A 356 -9.50 10.52 -11.68
C LEU A 356 -8.08 10.27 -12.19
N ILE A 357 -7.05 10.65 -11.42
CA ILE A 357 -5.64 10.31 -11.66
C ILE A 357 -5.48 8.78 -11.78
N VAL A 358 -5.97 8.01 -10.81
CA VAL A 358 -6.02 6.53 -10.79
C VAL A 358 -6.62 5.98 -12.09
N LYS A 359 -7.82 6.43 -12.48
CA LYS A 359 -8.52 5.93 -13.68
C LYS A 359 -7.76 6.28 -14.96
N LEU A 360 -7.23 7.50 -15.04
CA LEU A 360 -6.47 8.00 -16.18
C LEU A 360 -5.20 7.19 -16.40
N LEU A 361 -4.44 6.94 -15.33
CA LEU A 361 -3.21 6.16 -15.35
C LEU A 361 -3.45 4.67 -15.59
N ASN A 362 -4.50 4.07 -15.01
CA ASN A 362 -4.91 2.71 -15.35
C ASN A 362 -5.28 2.60 -16.85
N SER A 363 -5.82 3.66 -17.46
CA SER A 363 -6.04 3.77 -18.91
C SER A 363 -4.76 4.04 -19.73
N MET A 364 -3.64 4.40 -19.10
CA MET A 364 -2.31 4.54 -19.75
C MET A 364 -1.45 3.29 -19.60
N LEU A 365 -1.53 2.61 -18.46
CA LEU A 365 -0.77 1.39 -18.15
C LEU A 365 -1.26 0.18 -18.98
N LYS A 366 -2.53 0.16 -19.39
CA LYS A 366 -3.09 -0.87 -20.27
C LYS A 366 -2.64 -0.69 -21.73
N GLY A 367 -2.22 -1.78 -22.37
CA GLY A 367 -1.77 -1.80 -23.76
C GLY A 367 -0.24 -1.77 -23.89
N GLN A 368 0.30 -0.94 -24.78
CA GLN A 368 1.74 -0.98 -25.11
C GLN A 368 2.65 -0.68 -23.92
N VAL A 369 2.23 0.14 -22.95
CA VAL A 369 3.04 0.39 -21.75
C VAL A 369 3.24 -0.89 -20.94
N ALA A 370 2.20 -1.73 -20.76
CA ALA A 370 2.36 -3.06 -20.16
C ALA A 370 3.28 -3.98 -20.97
N VAL A 371 3.30 -3.88 -22.30
CA VAL A 371 4.21 -4.67 -23.16
C VAL A 371 5.66 -4.18 -23.04
N VAL A 372 5.90 -2.86 -22.96
CA VAL A 372 7.22 -2.28 -22.69
C VAL A 372 7.69 -2.66 -21.29
N ILE A 373 6.82 -2.58 -20.29
CA ILE A 373 7.07 -3.06 -18.92
C ILE A 373 7.46 -4.55 -18.95
N LYS A 374 6.68 -5.42 -19.60
CA LYS A 374 7.02 -6.85 -19.78
C LYS A 374 8.40 -7.04 -20.42
N LYS A 375 8.71 -6.28 -21.49
CA LYS A 375 9.99 -6.38 -22.19
C LYS A 375 11.17 -5.93 -21.30
N VAL A 376 11.04 -4.81 -20.59
CA VAL A 376 12.10 -4.27 -19.72
C VAL A 376 12.31 -5.16 -18.47
N LEU A 377 11.24 -5.67 -17.86
CA LEU A 377 11.32 -6.48 -16.63
C LEU A 377 11.78 -7.92 -16.85
N ASN A 378 11.44 -8.50 -18.01
CA ASN A 378 11.86 -9.84 -18.41
C ASN A 378 13.11 -9.80 -19.31
N THR A 379 13.78 -8.65 -19.44
CA THR A 379 15.15 -8.61 -19.96
C THR A 379 16.08 -9.03 -18.84
N ASP A 380 16.47 -10.30 -18.83
CA ASP A 380 17.50 -10.78 -17.94
C ASP A 380 18.89 -10.39 -18.45
N PHE A 381 19.64 -9.69 -17.60
CA PHE A 381 21.04 -9.39 -17.87
C PHE A 381 21.87 -10.67 -17.70
N PRO A 382 22.75 -11.01 -18.66
CA PRO A 382 23.61 -12.17 -18.54
C PRO A 382 24.56 -12.02 -17.35
N PHE A 383 25.07 -13.15 -16.87
CA PHE A 383 26.12 -13.19 -15.86
C PHE A 383 27.32 -12.32 -16.30
N PRO A 384 27.89 -11.45 -15.43
CA PRO A 384 27.70 -11.37 -13.98
C PRO A 384 26.59 -10.41 -13.49
N PHE A 385 25.88 -9.72 -14.39
CA PHE A 385 24.99 -8.59 -14.02
C PHE A 385 23.55 -8.99 -13.65
N ALA A 386 23.25 -10.28 -13.50
CA ALA A 386 21.91 -10.77 -13.17
C ALA A 386 21.30 -10.14 -11.90
N TRP A 387 22.11 -9.76 -10.91
CA TRP A 387 21.67 -9.07 -9.70
C TRP A 387 21.09 -7.67 -9.94
N LEU A 388 21.50 -7.00 -11.03
CA LEU A 388 21.10 -5.63 -11.36
C LEU A 388 19.64 -5.55 -11.83
N THR A 389 19.10 -6.63 -12.40
CA THR A 389 17.72 -6.75 -12.90
C THR A 389 16.69 -6.21 -11.90
N GLY A 390 16.79 -6.64 -10.64
CA GLY A 390 15.86 -6.28 -9.59
C GLY A 390 16.07 -4.86 -9.03
N TYR A 391 17.28 -4.31 -9.06
CA TYR A 391 17.50 -2.90 -8.72
C TYR A 391 16.95 -1.97 -9.81
N ILE A 392 17.08 -2.35 -11.09
CA ILE A 392 16.40 -1.67 -12.20
C ILE A 392 14.88 -1.74 -11.99
N ALA A 393 14.34 -2.89 -11.58
CA ALA A 393 12.91 -3.01 -11.25
C ALA A 393 12.48 -2.11 -10.06
N ILE A 394 13.32 -1.88 -9.05
CA ILE A 394 13.08 -0.89 -7.99
C ILE A 394 13.03 0.53 -8.59
N VAL A 395 14.01 0.92 -9.42
CA VAL A 395 14.03 2.25 -10.06
C VAL A 395 12.82 2.45 -10.98
N VAL A 396 12.44 1.43 -11.76
CA VAL A 396 11.22 1.44 -12.59
C VAL A 396 9.98 1.56 -11.72
N GLY A 397 9.85 0.81 -10.63
CA GLY A 397 8.72 0.92 -9.70
C GLY A 397 8.59 2.32 -9.09
N ALA A 398 9.71 2.93 -8.71
CA ALA A 398 9.78 4.28 -8.17
C ALA A 398 9.41 5.34 -9.22
N GLY A 399 10.01 5.30 -10.41
CA GLY A 399 9.73 6.22 -11.50
C GLY A 399 8.29 6.11 -12.01
N MET A 400 7.78 4.89 -12.18
CA MET A 400 6.38 4.65 -12.54
C MET A 400 5.44 5.17 -11.45
N THR A 401 5.75 4.98 -10.17
CA THR A 401 4.89 5.45 -9.08
C THR A 401 4.97 6.96 -8.87
N PHE A 402 6.10 7.60 -9.14
CA PHE A 402 6.22 9.05 -9.21
C PHE A 402 5.32 9.65 -10.30
N ILE A 403 5.33 9.06 -11.51
CA ILE A 403 4.43 9.46 -12.61
C ILE A 403 2.96 9.18 -12.24
N VAL A 404 2.71 8.06 -11.54
CA VAL A 404 1.35 7.61 -11.17
C VAL A 404 0.79 8.31 -9.92
N GLN A 405 1.63 8.97 -9.11
CA GLN A 405 1.28 9.60 -7.81
C GLN A 405 0.61 8.68 -6.78
N SER A 406 0.57 7.36 -7.02
CA SER A 406 -0.15 6.40 -6.19
C SER A 406 0.43 4.99 -6.31
N SER A 407 1.01 4.49 -5.21
CA SER A 407 1.54 3.13 -5.13
C SER A 407 0.41 2.10 -5.18
N SER A 408 -0.69 2.32 -4.44
CA SER A 408 -1.84 1.40 -4.41
C SER A 408 -2.38 1.12 -5.82
N VAL A 409 -2.43 2.11 -6.73
CA VAL A 409 -2.81 1.91 -8.14
C VAL A 409 -1.81 1.06 -8.90
N PHE A 410 -0.52 1.38 -8.78
CA PHE A 410 0.54 0.67 -9.47
C PHE A 410 0.62 -0.80 -9.01
N THR A 411 0.60 -1.04 -7.69
CA THR A 411 0.62 -2.39 -7.11
C THR A 411 -0.69 -3.14 -7.34
N SER A 412 -1.84 -2.46 -7.40
CA SER A 412 -3.12 -3.06 -7.79
C SER A 412 -3.19 -3.38 -9.29
N ALA A 413 -2.44 -2.67 -10.15
CA ALA A 413 -2.32 -3.03 -11.56
C ALA A 413 -1.37 -4.22 -11.78
N ILE A 414 -0.32 -4.35 -10.96
CA ILE A 414 0.58 -5.52 -10.95
C ILE A 414 -0.13 -6.77 -10.41
N THR A 415 -1.00 -6.64 -9.41
CA THR A 415 -1.65 -7.78 -8.73
C THR A 415 -2.37 -8.75 -9.70
N PRO A 416 -3.18 -8.31 -10.68
CA PRO A 416 -3.73 -9.18 -11.72
C PRO A 416 -2.70 -9.76 -12.71
N LEU A 417 -1.62 -9.03 -12.99
CA LEU A 417 -0.55 -9.56 -13.84
C LEU A 417 0.21 -10.70 -13.14
N VAL A 418 0.34 -10.64 -11.81
CA VAL A 418 0.86 -11.77 -11.02
C VAL A 418 -0.16 -12.91 -10.96
N GLY A 419 -1.44 -12.61 -10.76
CA GLY A 419 -2.53 -13.58 -10.76
C GLY A 419 -2.56 -14.44 -12.03
N ILE A 420 -2.68 -13.79 -13.19
CA ILE A 420 -2.68 -14.44 -14.51
C ILE A 420 -1.33 -15.14 -14.81
N GLY A 421 -0.26 -14.80 -14.08
CA GLY A 421 1.08 -15.38 -14.28
C GLY A 421 1.85 -14.73 -15.43
N VAL A 422 1.64 -13.43 -15.65
CA VAL A 422 2.43 -12.60 -16.56
C VAL A 422 3.76 -12.17 -15.93
N ILE A 423 3.77 -12.00 -14.60
CA ILE A 423 4.92 -11.54 -13.81
C ILE A 423 5.01 -12.44 -12.57
N SER A 424 6.19 -12.98 -12.25
CA SER A 424 6.37 -13.77 -11.02
C SER A 424 6.42 -12.88 -9.77
N ILE A 425 6.17 -13.44 -8.58
CA ILE A 425 6.26 -12.65 -7.33
C ILE A 425 7.67 -12.08 -7.13
N GLU A 426 8.71 -12.81 -7.54
CA GLU A 426 10.12 -12.40 -7.43
C GLU A 426 10.43 -11.15 -8.26
N ARG A 427 9.70 -10.93 -9.37
CA ARG A 427 9.80 -9.72 -10.21
C ARG A 427 8.84 -8.63 -9.74
N ALA A 428 7.66 -8.99 -9.24
CA ALA A 428 6.71 -8.06 -8.65
C ALA A 428 7.25 -7.41 -7.37
N TYR A 429 7.95 -8.16 -6.52
CA TYR A 429 8.48 -7.67 -5.24
C TYR A 429 9.36 -6.41 -5.38
N PRO A 430 10.47 -6.39 -6.16
CA PRO A 430 11.27 -5.18 -6.34
C PRO A 430 10.47 -4.01 -6.95
N LEU A 431 9.47 -4.27 -7.80
CA LEU A 431 8.57 -3.21 -8.30
C LEU A 431 7.72 -2.60 -7.18
N THR A 432 7.19 -3.42 -6.27
CA THR A 432 6.45 -2.92 -5.09
C THR A 432 7.36 -2.13 -4.14
N LEU A 433 8.60 -2.56 -3.92
CA LEU A 433 9.60 -1.81 -3.15
C LEU A 433 9.89 -0.44 -3.79
N GLY A 434 10.11 -0.42 -5.10
CA GLY A 434 10.25 0.81 -5.87
C GLY A 434 9.02 1.72 -5.72
N SER A 435 7.83 1.14 -5.79
CA SER A 435 6.57 1.87 -5.65
C SER A 435 6.49 2.68 -4.35
N ASN A 436 6.95 2.10 -3.24
CA ASN A 436 6.93 2.76 -1.95
C ASN A 436 7.89 3.96 -1.87
N ILE A 437 9.07 3.86 -2.50
CA ILE A 437 9.94 5.03 -2.73
C ILE A 437 9.19 6.08 -3.54
N GLY A 438 8.56 5.69 -4.66
CA GLY A 438 7.86 6.63 -5.55
C GLY A 438 6.73 7.41 -4.87
N THR A 439 5.99 6.82 -3.93
CA THR A 439 4.96 7.53 -3.16
C THR A 439 5.48 8.59 -2.19
N THR A 440 6.73 8.49 -1.75
CA THR A 440 7.32 9.51 -0.86
C THR A 440 7.44 10.85 -1.58
N THR A 441 7.56 10.85 -2.91
CA THR A 441 7.60 12.07 -3.71
C THR A 441 6.30 12.88 -3.61
N THR A 442 5.13 12.26 -3.44
CA THR A 442 3.88 13.01 -3.18
C THR A 442 3.95 13.72 -1.82
N ALA A 443 4.53 13.09 -0.79
CA ALA A 443 4.74 13.73 0.51
C ALA A 443 5.77 14.88 0.41
N ILE A 444 6.81 14.73 -0.40
CA ILE A 444 7.79 15.81 -0.68
C ILE A 444 7.13 16.97 -1.44
N LEU A 445 6.26 16.70 -2.43
CA LEU A 445 5.48 17.73 -3.12
C LEU A 445 4.50 18.44 -2.17
N ALA A 446 3.86 17.72 -1.24
CA ALA A 446 3.03 18.31 -0.20
C ALA A 446 3.87 19.22 0.74
N ALA A 447 5.10 18.82 1.05
CA ALA A 447 6.01 19.61 1.86
C ALA A 447 6.46 20.89 1.14
N LEU A 448 6.85 20.79 -0.13
CA LEU A 448 7.25 21.93 -0.97
C LEU A 448 6.10 22.92 -1.27
N ALA A 449 4.85 22.52 -1.03
CA ALA A 449 3.67 23.39 -1.06
C ALA A 449 3.32 24.01 0.31
N SER A 450 4.04 23.66 1.38
CA SER A 450 3.90 24.30 2.69
C SER A 450 4.47 25.72 2.71
N PRO A 451 3.94 26.62 3.55
CA PRO A 451 4.52 27.95 3.76
C PRO A 451 5.99 27.88 4.18
N GLY A 452 6.82 28.80 3.69
CA GLY A 452 8.26 28.86 4.00
C GLY A 452 8.63 28.87 5.50
N ASP A 453 7.73 29.34 6.37
CA ASP A 453 7.89 29.31 7.83
C ASP A 453 7.78 27.91 8.45
N THR A 454 7.03 26.98 7.84
CA THR A 454 6.88 25.59 8.31
C THR A 454 7.47 24.54 7.35
N LEU A 455 7.95 24.99 6.17
CA LEU A 455 8.58 24.18 5.12
C LEU A 455 9.66 23.22 5.65
N ALA A 456 10.51 23.65 6.58
CA ALA A 456 11.57 22.81 7.16
C ALA A 456 10.99 21.58 7.88
N ASN A 457 9.95 21.77 8.71
CA ASN A 457 9.29 20.70 9.46
C ASN A 457 8.53 19.76 8.51
N SER A 458 7.79 20.33 7.55
CA SER A 458 7.07 19.59 6.50
C SER A 458 8.02 18.75 5.64
N LEU A 459 9.16 19.31 5.25
CA LEU A 459 10.17 18.62 4.45
C LEU A 459 10.83 17.52 5.28
N GLN A 460 11.15 17.77 6.56
CA GLN A 460 11.69 16.76 7.47
C GLN A 460 10.79 15.52 7.55
N ILE A 461 9.48 15.68 7.79
CA ILE A 461 8.55 14.53 7.85
C ILE A 461 8.43 13.79 6.51
N SER A 462 8.49 14.51 5.38
CA SER A 462 8.52 13.88 4.04
C SER A 462 9.81 13.10 3.77
N LEU A 463 10.96 13.57 4.31
CA LEU A 463 12.22 12.84 4.26
C LEU A 463 12.22 11.65 5.22
N CYS A 464 11.57 11.74 6.38
CA CYS A 464 11.38 10.57 7.27
C CYS A 464 10.62 9.46 6.54
N HIS A 465 9.60 9.82 5.76
CA HIS A 465 8.90 8.89 4.88
C HIS A 465 9.84 8.25 3.86
N PHE A 466 10.66 9.04 3.16
CA PHE A 466 11.64 8.54 2.19
C PHE A 466 12.64 7.57 2.84
N PHE A 467 13.31 7.97 3.93
CA PHE A 467 14.31 7.14 4.59
C PHE A 467 13.73 5.89 5.26
N PHE A 468 12.50 5.94 5.77
CA PHE A 468 11.80 4.73 6.26
C PHE A 468 11.72 3.65 5.18
N ASN A 469 11.30 4.02 3.96
CA ASN A 469 11.20 3.07 2.85
C ASN A 469 12.57 2.60 2.37
N ILE A 470 13.57 3.49 2.28
CA ILE A 470 14.95 3.13 1.91
C ILE A 470 15.56 2.16 2.94
N PHE A 471 15.40 2.41 4.25
CA PHE A 471 15.89 1.53 5.30
C PHE A 471 15.18 0.17 5.30
N GLY A 472 13.86 0.14 5.08
CA GLY A 472 13.12 -1.11 4.88
C GLY A 472 13.68 -1.93 3.72
N ILE A 473 13.96 -1.28 2.57
CA ILE A 473 14.57 -1.94 1.41
C ILE A 473 15.95 -2.50 1.75
N ILE A 474 16.82 -1.69 2.37
CA ILE A 474 18.16 -2.12 2.81
C ILE A 474 18.11 -3.35 3.73
N LEU A 475 17.10 -3.44 4.60
CA LEU A 475 16.90 -4.57 5.52
C LEU A 475 16.44 -5.85 4.81
N TRP A 476 15.46 -5.76 3.90
CA TRP A 476 14.72 -6.93 3.38
C TRP A 476 15.02 -7.32 1.91
N TYR A 477 15.89 -6.60 1.19
CA TYR A 477 16.10 -6.82 -0.25
C TYR A 477 17.53 -7.19 -0.71
N PRO A 478 18.61 -6.50 -0.31
CA PRO A 478 19.95 -6.73 -0.86
C PRO A 478 20.45 -8.16 -0.68
N VAL A 479 20.17 -8.75 0.48
CA VAL A 479 20.67 -10.08 0.86
C VAL A 479 19.59 -11.13 0.54
N PRO A 480 19.87 -12.15 -0.29
CA PRO A 480 18.83 -13.09 -0.74
C PRO A 480 18.06 -13.80 0.39
N PHE A 481 18.72 -14.14 1.50
CA PHE A 481 18.07 -14.80 2.64
C PHE A 481 17.17 -13.86 3.46
N THR A 482 17.35 -12.53 3.40
CA THR A 482 16.47 -11.58 4.10
C THR A 482 15.18 -11.28 3.33
N ARG A 483 14.96 -11.89 2.16
CA ARG A 483 13.73 -11.76 1.35
C ARG A 483 12.55 -12.56 1.93
N VAL A 484 12.37 -12.48 3.25
CA VAL A 484 11.28 -13.07 4.02
C VAL A 484 9.89 -12.69 3.50
N PRO A 485 9.61 -11.44 3.04
CA PRO A 485 8.30 -11.09 2.49
C PRO A 485 7.81 -11.99 1.36
N ILE A 486 8.70 -12.45 0.47
CA ILE A 486 8.34 -13.36 -0.64
C ILE A 486 7.86 -14.72 -0.09
N HIS A 487 8.58 -15.26 0.89
CA HIS A 487 8.29 -16.56 1.48
C HIS A 487 6.96 -16.55 2.24
N LEU A 488 6.72 -15.49 3.02
CA LEU A 488 5.44 -15.29 3.72
C LEU A 488 4.27 -15.10 2.73
N ALA A 489 4.46 -14.32 1.68
CA ALA A 489 3.47 -14.12 0.63
C ALA A 489 3.08 -15.42 -0.10
N LYS A 490 4.07 -16.25 -0.47
CA LYS A 490 3.82 -17.57 -1.08
C LYS A 490 3.07 -18.49 -0.10
N ALA A 491 3.49 -18.55 1.16
CA ALA A 491 2.81 -19.35 2.18
C ALA A 491 1.36 -18.91 2.42
N LEU A 492 1.11 -17.60 2.48
CA LEU A 492 -0.23 -17.04 2.67
C LEU A 492 -1.12 -17.26 1.45
N GLY A 493 -0.59 -17.06 0.23
CA GLY A 493 -1.28 -17.36 -1.03
C GLY A 493 -1.68 -18.83 -1.15
N ASN A 494 -0.79 -19.76 -0.76
CA ASN A 494 -1.12 -21.20 -0.74
C ASN A 494 -2.32 -21.49 0.18
N ARG A 495 -2.41 -20.81 1.33
CA ARG A 495 -3.52 -20.96 2.29
C ARG A 495 -4.83 -20.32 1.83
N THR A 496 -4.81 -19.15 1.19
CA THR A 496 -6.04 -18.54 0.64
C THR A 496 -6.57 -19.31 -0.57
N ALA A 497 -5.69 -19.96 -1.33
CA ALA A 497 -6.09 -20.89 -2.38
C ALA A 497 -6.78 -22.15 -1.84
N GLU A 498 -6.38 -22.63 -0.66
CA GLU A 498 -7.04 -23.74 0.06
C GLU A 498 -8.37 -23.28 0.70
N TYR A 499 -8.35 -22.14 1.41
CA TYR A 499 -9.47 -21.61 2.18
C TYR A 499 -9.81 -20.18 1.74
N ARG A 500 -10.66 -20.02 0.71
CA ARG A 500 -10.96 -18.70 0.11
C ARG A 500 -11.48 -17.65 1.10
N TRP A 501 -12.27 -18.08 2.09
CA TRP A 501 -12.79 -17.18 3.14
C TRP A 501 -11.69 -16.57 4.02
N PHE A 502 -10.52 -17.22 4.11
CA PHE A 502 -9.39 -16.74 4.89
C PHE A 502 -8.90 -15.37 4.40
N ALA A 503 -9.02 -15.06 3.11
CA ALA A 503 -8.65 -13.75 2.56
C ALA A 503 -9.51 -12.60 3.10
N VAL A 504 -10.82 -12.84 3.29
CA VAL A 504 -11.74 -11.85 3.87
C VAL A 504 -11.44 -11.66 5.36
N VAL A 505 -11.22 -12.77 6.08
CA VAL A 505 -10.85 -12.73 7.50
C VAL A 505 -9.51 -12.03 7.70
N TYR A 506 -8.50 -12.29 6.86
CA TYR A 506 -7.21 -11.61 6.86
C TYR A 506 -7.37 -10.10 6.71
N LEU A 507 -8.15 -9.64 5.72
CA LEU A 507 -8.39 -8.22 5.49
C LEU A 507 -9.04 -7.54 6.72
N ILE A 508 -10.11 -8.13 7.25
CA ILE A 508 -10.82 -7.60 8.43
C ILE A 508 -9.90 -7.61 9.67
N LEU A 509 -9.13 -8.69 9.85
CA LEU A 509 -8.26 -8.87 11.01
C LEU A 509 -7.08 -7.89 10.98
N CYS A 510 -6.31 -7.85 9.90
CA CYS A 510 -5.06 -7.09 9.82
C CYS A 510 -5.27 -5.58 9.66
N PHE A 511 -6.36 -5.14 9.03
CA PHE A 511 -6.57 -3.70 8.73
C PHE A 511 -7.68 -3.02 9.54
N PHE A 512 -8.50 -3.78 10.27
CA PHE A 512 -9.53 -3.23 11.16
C PHE A 512 -9.39 -3.73 12.60
N LEU A 513 -9.53 -5.04 12.86
CA LEU A 513 -9.59 -5.56 14.23
C LEU A 513 -8.27 -5.40 15.00
N ILE A 514 -7.12 -5.76 14.41
CA ILE A 514 -5.80 -5.59 15.04
C ILE A 514 -5.50 -4.09 15.27
N PRO A 515 -5.62 -3.19 14.28
CA PRO A 515 -5.49 -1.75 14.52
C PRO A 515 -6.43 -1.22 15.62
N LEU A 516 -7.73 -1.50 15.55
CA LEU A 516 -8.70 -0.98 16.54
C LEU A 516 -8.47 -1.53 17.95
N THR A 517 -8.06 -2.79 18.11
CA THR A 517 -7.72 -3.36 19.42
C THR A 517 -6.45 -2.77 19.99
N ILE A 518 -5.41 -2.57 19.17
CA ILE A 518 -4.18 -1.86 19.59
C ILE A 518 -4.50 -0.40 19.96
N LEU A 519 -5.39 0.28 19.22
CA LEU A 519 -5.84 1.63 19.57
C LEU A 519 -6.51 1.67 20.94
N GLY A 520 -7.47 0.77 21.18
CA GLY A 520 -8.18 0.67 22.46
C GLY A 520 -7.23 0.40 23.64
N LEU A 521 -6.30 -0.55 23.48
CA LEU A 521 -5.26 -0.83 24.48
C LEU A 521 -4.30 0.35 24.68
N SER A 522 -4.01 1.11 23.63
CA SER A 522 -3.17 2.30 23.69
C SER A 522 -3.84 3.47 24.43
N ILE A 523 -5.15 3.67 24.22
CA ILE A 523 -5.94 4.68 24.94
C ILE A 523 -6.07 4.33 26.43
N ALA A 524 -6.12 3.03 26.78
CA ALA A 524 -6.05 2.56 28.17
C ALA A 524 -4.67 2.80 28.85
N GLY A 525 -3.68 3.32 28.12
CA GLY A 525 -2.39 3.76 28.63
C GLY A 525 -1.27 2.75 28.44
N TRP A 526 -0.03 3.26 28.36
CA TRP A 526 1.18 2.48 28.04
C TRP A 526 1.37 1.23 28.92
N LYS A 527 1.05 1.30 30.21
CA LYS A 527 1.15 0.15 31.14
C LYS A 527 0.23 -1.01 30.72
N VAL A 528 -0.98 -0.72 30.26
CA VAL A 528 -1.94 -1.73 29.79
C VAL A 528 -1.50 -2.30 28.44
N LEU A 529 -1.08 -1.41 27.52
CA LEU A 529 -0.57 -1.81 26.21
C LEU A 529 0.63 -2.77 26.31
N VAL A 530 1.60 -2.48 27.17
CA VAL A 530 2.75 -3.37 27.44
C VAL A 530 2.31 -4.63 28.17
N GLY A 531 1.48 -4.51 29.21
CA GLY A 531 1.03 -5.64 30.04
C GLY A 531 0.22 -6.69 29.27
N VAL A 532 -0.56 -6.29 28.26
CA VAL A 532 -1.33 -7.19 27.39
C VAL A 532 -0.54 -7.56 26.13
N GLY A 533 0.14 -6.59 25.52
CA GLY A 533 0.84 -6.77 24.24
C GLY A 533 2.09 -7.63 24.33
N VAL A 534 2.90 -7.50 25.38
CA VAL A 534 4.14 -8.30 25.52
C VAL A 534 3.86 -9.79 25.68
N PRO A 535 2.94 -10.26 26.54
CA PRO A 535 2.58 -11.69 26.60
C PRO A 535 2.08 -12.26 25.27
N ILE A 536 1.26 -11.51 24.52
CA ILE A 536 0.78 -11.93 23.20
C ILE A 536 1.95 -12.03 22.20
N LEU A 537 2.84 -11.04 22.18
CA LEU A 537 4.01 -11.03 21.31
C LEU A 537 4.98 -12.18 21.64
N VAL A 538 5.25 -12.42 22.92
CA VAL A 538 6.09 -13.53 23.39
C VAL A 538 5.47 -14.88 23.02
N PHE A 539 4.14 -15.03 23.14
CA PHE A 539 3.44 -16.24 22.70
C PHE A 539 3.54 -16.43 21.17
N LEU A 540 3.32 -15.39 20.37
CA LEU A 540 3.46 -15.47 18.91
C LEU A 540 4.89 -15.82 18.49
N ILE A 541 5.90 -15.19 19.11
CA ILE A 541 7.32 -15.49 18.87
C ILE A 541 7.62 -16.94 19.27
N SER A 542 7.14 -17.43 20.42
CA SER A 542 7.40 -18.81 20.84
C SER A 542 6.77 -19.84 19.90
N VAL A 543 5.55 -19.58 19.39
CA VAL A 543 4.91 -20.41 18.35
C VAL A 543 5.72 -20.40 17.04
N ILE A 544 6.21 -19.23 16.60
CA ILE A 544 7.07 -19.12 15.41
C ILE A 544 8.39 -19.90 15.61
N VAL A 545 9.06 -19.73 16.74
CA VAL A 545 10.30 -20.42 17.08
C VAL A 545 10.08 -21.94 17.13
N VAL A 546 9.01 -22.42 17.77
CA VAL A 546 8.63 -23.84 17.78
C VAL A 546 8.43 -24.37 16.36
N ASN A 547 7.67 -23.68 15.50
CA ASN A 547 7.46 -24.09 14.10
C ASN A 547 8.78 -24.12 13.27
N VAL A 548 9.68 -23.15 13.49
CA VAL A 548 11.00 -23.12 12.85
C VAL A 548 11.88 -24.27 13.36
N MET A 549 11.86 -24.57 14.66
CA MET A 549 12.62 -25.69 15.22
C MET A 549 12.04 -27.06 14.83
N GLN A 550 10.70 -27.21 14.73
CA GLN A 550 10.05 -28.41 14.19
C GLN A 550 10.53 -28.71 12.76
N SER A 551 10.68 -27.68 11.91
CA SER A 551 11.06 -27.83 10.50
C SER A 551 12.58 -27.93 10.26
N ARG A 552 13.41 -27.27 11.08
CA ARG A 552 14.89 -27.30 10.93
C ARG A 552 15.58 -28.34 11.80
N CYS A 553 15.16 -28.48 13.06
CA CYS A 553 15.91 -29.15 14.11
C CYS A 553 15.00 -29.95 15.10
N PRO A 554 14.08 -30.82 14.65
CA PRO A 554 13.05 -31.44 15.51
C PRO A 554 13.61 -32.31 16.63
N ARG A 555 14.87 -32.76 16.53
CA ARG A 555 15.56 -33.53 17.58
C ARG A 555 15.73 -32.76 18.90
N PHE A 556 15.89 -31.43 18.83
CA PHE A 556 16.07 -30.58 20.01
C PHE A 556 14.76 -30.21 20.72
N LEU A 557 13.59 -30.57 20.17
CA LEU A 557 12.31 -30.36 20.85
C LEU A 557 11.92 -31.57 21.70
N PRO A 558 11.34 -31.33 22.90
CA PRO A 558 10.67 -32.38 23.67
C PRO A 558 9.50 -32.94 22.85
N SER A 559 9.20 -34.23 23.04
CA SER A 559 8.24 -35.00 22.22
C SER A 559 6.89 -34.29 22.03
N ILE A 560 6.35 -33.68 23.09
CA ILE A 560 5.07 -32.98 23.11
C ILE A 560 5.02 -31.79 22.13
N LEU A 561 6.14 -31.10 21.90
CA LEU A 561 6.18 -29.92 21.02
C LEU A 561 6.61 -30.26 19.58
N ARG A 562 6.92 -31.53 19.26
CA ARG A 562 7.32 -31.93 17.89
C ARG A 562 6.17 -31.85 16.88
N SER A 563 4.93 -31.93 17.34
CA SER A 563 3.74 -31.62 16.56
C SER A 563 2.72 -30.87 17.44
N TRP A 564 1.75 -30.21 16.81
CA TRP A 564 0.67 -29.51 17.52
C TRP A 564 -0.55 -30.41 17.81
N ASP A 565 -0.40 -31.73 17.68
CA ASP A 565 -1.51 -32.70 17.81
C ASP A 565 -2.08 -32.77 19.24
N PHE A 566 -1.34 -32.30 20.25
CA PHE A 566 -1.82 -32.15 21.62
C PHE A 566 -2.88 -31.05 21.77
N LEU A 567 -2.95 -30.08 20.84
CA LEU A 567 -3.98 -29.04 20.84
C LEU A 567 -5.29 -29.54 20.19
N PRO A 568 -6.46 -29.08 20.67
CA PRO A 568 -7.73 -29.29 19.98
C PRO A 568 -7.67 -28.93 18.50
N ARG A 569 -8.24 -29.78 17.63
CA ARG A 569 -8.20 -29.62 16.16
C ARG A 569 -8.53 -28.21 15.62
N PRO A 570 -9.47 -27.42 16.20
CA PRO A 570 -9.72 -26.05 15.73
C PRO A 570 -8.59 -25.04 15.94
N LEU A 571 -7.59 -25.37 16.77
CA LEU A 571 -6.44 -24.49 17.08
C LEU A 571 -5.22 -24.76 16.19
N HIS A 572 -5.06 -25.99 15.65
CA HIS A 572 -3.98 -26.35 14.73
C HIS A 572 -4.44 -26.60 13.27
N SER A 573 -5.75 -26.65 12.99
CA SER A 573 -6.30 -26.92 11.65
C SER A 573 -7.43 -25.95 11.27
N LEU A 574 -7.41 -25.49 10.02
CA LEU A 574 -8.49 -24.67 9.44
C LEU A 574 -9.68 -25.51 8.92
N LYS A 575 -9.53 -26.84 8.77
CA LYS A 575 -10.59 -27.74 8.26
C LYS A 575 -11.92 -27.67 9.04
N PRO A 576 -11.96 -27.55 10.39
CA PRO A 576 -13.22 -27.40 11.13
C PRO A 576 -13.91 -26.07 10.82
N TRP A 577 -13.15 -24.98 10.78
CA TRP A 577 -13.64 -23.63 10.47
C TRP A 577 -14.19 -23.53 9.06
N ASP A 578 -13.48 -24.11 8.08
CA ASP A 578 -13.93 -24.15 6.69
C ASP A 578 -15.29 -24.85 6.52
N ARG A 579 -15.51 -25.94 7.26
CA ARG A 579 -16.80 -26.65 7.27
C ARG A 579 -17.93 -25.80 7.86
N VAL A 580 -17.66 -25.02 8.91
CA VAL A 580 -18.66 -24.12 9.52
C VAL A 580 -18.98 -22.97 8.58
N ILE A 581 -17.95 -22.30 8.05
CA ILE A 581 -18.08 -21.13 7.18
C ILE A 581 -18.73 -21.51 5.84
N THR A 582 -18.35 -22.64 5.24
CA THR A 582 -18.97 -23.14 4.00
C THR A 582 -20.43 -23.54 4.20
N LYS A 583 -20.81 -24.09 5.36
CA LYS A 583 -22.23 -24.31 5.71
C LYS A 583 -23.01 -22.99 5.86
N GLY A 584 -22.42 -22.00 6.53
CA GLY A 584 -23.02 -20.67 6.69
C GLY A 584 -23.22 -19.92 5.36
N LEU A 585 -22.21 -19.89 4.50
CA LEU A 585 -22.31 -19.32 3.15
C LEU A 585 -23.23 -20.14 2.23
N GLY A 586 -23.31 -21.46 2.43
CA GLY A 586 -24.28 -22.33 1.75
C GLY A 586 -25.73 -21.93 2.01
N PHE A 587 -26.06 -21.49 3.23
CA PHE A 587 -27.39 -20.98 3.60
C PHE A 587 -27.76 -19.68 2.87
N CYS A 588 -26.78 -18.79 2.63
CA CYS A 588 -26.98 -17.64 1.74
C CYS A 588 -27.15 -18.06 0.27
N ARG A 589 -26.40 -19.08 -0.19
CA ARG A 589 -26.48 -19.55 -1.58
C ARG A 589 -27.84 -20.18 -1.92
N THR A 590 -28.46 -20.90 -0.99
CA THR A 590 -29.82 -21.45 -1.20
C THR A 590 -30.91 -20.37 -1.16
N ARG A 591 -30.78 -19.32 -0.35
CA ARG A 591 -31.75 -18.20 -0.33
C ARG A 591 -31.57 -17.18 -1.45
N CYS A 592 -30.35 -16.88 -1.90
CA CYS A 592 -30.12 -15.98 -3.04
C CYS A 592 -30.53 -16.56 -4.40
N CYS A 593 -30.72 -17.88 -4.52
CA CYS A 593 -31.17 -18.50 -5.76
C CYS A 593 -32.61 -18.13 -6.17
N CYS A 594 -33.45 -17.61 -5.26
CA CYS A 594 -34.83 -17.26 -5.57
C CYS A 594 -35.02 -16.04 -6.50
N CYS A 595 -34.02 -15.17 -6.69
CA CYS A 595 -34.16 -13.96 -7.51
C CYS A 595 -33.45 -14.02 -8.87
N CYS A 596 -32.66 -15.05 -9.16
CA CYS A 596 -31.88 -15.13 -10.40
C CYS A 596 -32.61 -15.87 -11.54
N LYS A 597 -33.69 -15.29 -12.06
CA LYS A 597 -34.29 -15.72 -13.36
C LYS A 597 -33.31 -15.59 -14.55
N CYS A 598 -32.17 -14.93 -14.37
CA CYS A 598 -31.11 -14.81 -15.38
C CYS A 598 -30.15 -16.02 -15.45
N CYS A 599 -30.12 -16.91 -14.44
CA CYS A 599 -29.17 -18.03 -14.43
C CYS A 599 -29.58 -19.27 -15.25
N GLN A 600 -30.77 -19.28 -15.87
CA GLN A 600 -31.19 -20.35 -16.78
C GLN A 600 -30.99 -20.04 -18.27
N LYS A 601 -30.51 -18.84 -18.65
CA LYS A 601 -30.44 -18.42 -20.07
C LYS A 601 -29.10 -18.68 -20.78
N ASN A 602 -28.11 -19.28 -20.11
CA ASN A 602 -26.82 -19.70 -20.72
C ASN A 602 -26.69 -21.23 -20.83
N LYS A 603 -27.76 -21.90 -21.30
CA LYS A 603 -27.74 -23.31 -21.76
C LYS A 603 -28.20 -23.44 -23.22
N GLY A 604 -28.04 -22.37 -24.01
CA GLY A 604 -28.51 -22.27 -25.40
C GLY A 604 -27.41 -22.25 -26.47
N ASP A 605 -26.22 -21.70 -26.17
CA ASP A 605 -25.24 -21.31 -27.20
C ASP A 605 -23.99 -22.20 -27.31
N ASP A 606 -23.97 -23.38 -26.67
CA ASP A 606 -22.93 -24.41 -26.85
C ASP A 606 -23.32 -25.43 -27.94
N LYS A 607 -23.61 -24.95 -29.16
CA LYS A 607 -23.87 -25.84 -30.33
C LYS A 607 -23.17 -25.48 -31.64
N ASP A 608 -22.51 -24.33 -31.75
CA ASP A 608 -21.80 -23.92 -32.98
C ASP A 608 -20.27 -23.83 -32.79
N ASN A 609 -19.64 -24.95 -32.41
CA ASN A 609 -18.20 -25.14 -32.68
C ASN A 609 -17.70 -26.61 -32.69
N GLU A 610 -18.57 -27.59 -32.93
CA GLU A 610 -18.17 -29.01 -33.01
C GLU A 610 -17.76 -29.44 -34.43
N GLN A 611 -16.77 -28.78 -35.03
CA GLN A 611 -16.25 -29.23 -36.34
C GLN A 611 -14.74 -29.02 -36.61
N SER A 612 -13.86 -29.24 -35.62
CA SER A 612 -12.47 -29.66 -35.91
C SER A 612 -11.72 -30.29 -34.73
N ARG A 613 -11.69 -31.64 -34.68
CA ARG A 613 -10.53 -32.52 -34.40
C ARG A 613 -10.96 -33.92 -33.93
N LYS A 614 -10.86 -34.91 -34.82
CA LYS A 614 -10.99 -36.33 -34.47
C LYS A 614 -9.64 -36.89 -33.99
N ARG A 615 -9.57 -37.44 -32.76
CA ARG A 615 -8.80 -38.66 -32.36
C ARG A 615 -9.15 -39.04 -30.89
N PRO A 616 -8.96 -40.30 -30.48
CA PRO A 616 -9.89 -40.94 -29.54
C PRO A 616 -9.62 -40.69 -28.04
N GLN A 617 -10.71 -40.71 -27.26
CA GLN A 617 -10.69 -40.63 -25.80
C GLN A 617 -10.05 -41.88 -25.16
N ARG A 618 -9.10 -41.66 -24.23
CA ARG A 618 -8.89 -42.59 -23.10
C ARG A 618 -9.91 -42.24 -22.00
N LYS A 619 -10.53 -43.26 -21.39
CA LYS A 619 -11.51 -43.09 -20.31
C LYS A 619 -10.83 -42.52 -19.06
N ASN A 620 -11.34 -41.41 -18.53
CA ASN A 620 -10.94 -40.91 -17.21
C ASN A 620 -11.49 -41.83 -16.10
N LEU A 621 -10.60 -42.42 -15.30
CA LEU A 621 -10.98 -43.07 -14.05
C LEU A 621 -11.42 -42.00 -13.04
N LYS A 622 -12.50 -42.28 -12.29
CA LYS A 622 -12.78 -41.59 -11.02
C LYS A 622 -11.92 -42.25 -9.95
N MET A 623 -11.10 -41.46 -9.25
CA MET A 623 -10.34 -41.94 -8.10
C MET A 623 -11.03 -41.46 -6.81
N TYR A 624 -11.30 -42.40 -5.90
CA TYR A 624 -11.69 -42.12 -4.52
C TYR A 624 -10.41 -42.08 -3.68
N ASP A 625 -10.25 -41.04 -2.86
CA ASP A 625 -9.18 -41.00 -1.86
C ASP A 625 -9.55 -41.90 -0.67
N ASN A 626 -8.64 -42.79 -0.28
CA ASN A 626 -8.65 -43.46 1.02
C ASN A 626 -7.26 -43.28 1.68
N PRO A 627 -7.16 -42.97 2.98
CA PRO A 627 -5.89 -42.54 3.57
C PRO A 627 -5.07 -43.67 4.18
N GLY A 628 -3.74 -43.59 4.00
CA GLY A 628 -2.74 -44.25 4.86
C GLY A 628 -1.97 -45.39 4.21
N PHE A 629 -0.68 -45.17 3.96
CA PHE A 629 0.36 -45.65 4.88
C PHE A 629 1.68 -44.87 4.70
N SER A 630 2.62 -45.11 5.61
CA SER A 630 3.85 -44.34 5.84
C SER A 630 5.10 -44.95 5.17
N SER A 631 6.25 -44.32 5.48
CA SER A 631 7.60 -44.91 5.57
C SER A 631 8.25 -45.44 4.29
N TYR A 632 9.19 -44.64 3.76
CA TYR A 632 10.39 -45.18 3.13
C TYR A 632 11.39 -45.56 4.23
N GLU A 633 11.78 -46.83 4.26
CA GLU A 633 12.93 -47.31 5.05
C GLU A 633 13.95 -47.92 4.09
N MET A 634 15.23 -47.75 4.42
CA MET A 634 16.36 -48.00 3.53
C MET A 634 16.88 -49.44 3.70
N SER A 635 17.18 -50.13 2.59
CA SER A 635 17.52 -51.55 2.63
C SER A 635 18.89 -51.83 3.28
N SER A 636 18.93 -52.88 4.10
CA SER A 636 20.15 -53.62 4.40
C SER A 636 19.82 -55.10 4.55
N HIS A 637 20.59 -55.97 3.90
CA HIS A 637 20.43 -57.43 3.96
C HIS A 637 20.79 -57.99 5.35
N HIS A 638 20.01 -58.95 5.84
CA HIS A 638 20.56 -60.23 6.33
C HIS A 638 19.48 -61.31 6.50
N ASP A 639 19.91 -62.56 6.43
CA ASP A 639 19.12 -63.78 6.58
C ASP A 639 18.53 -63.97 7.98
N THR A 640 17.35 -64.60 8.09
CA THR A 640 17.23 -65.95 8.67
C THR A 640 15.78 -66.49 8.65
N SER A 641 15.67 -67.82 8.69
CA SER A 641 14.46 -68.65 8.73
C SER A 641 13.61 -68.50 10.00
N GLY A 642 12.28 -68.66 9.92
CA GLY A 642 11.41 -68.70 11.10
C GLY A 642 9.91 -68.96 10.84
N ASP A 643 9.57 -70.24 10.82
CA ASP A 643 8.27 -70.94 10.83
C ASP A 643 6.97 -70.33 11.45
N THR A 644 5.84 -70.99 11.06
CA THR A 644 4.55 -71.20 11.77
C THR A 644 3.40 -70.16 11.83
N SER A 645 2.22 -70.63 11.38
CA SER A 645 0.81 -70.38 11.84
C SER A 645 0.31 -68.95 12.12
N GLY A 646 -0.89 -68.50 11.70
CA GLY A 646 -2.05 -69.20 11.14
C GLY A 646 -3.32 -68.95 11.99
N CYS A 647 -4.42 -68.49 11.38
CA CYS A 647 -5.83 -68.66 11.80
C CYS A 647 -6.78 -67.77 10.96
N ASP A 648 -7.68 -68.40 10.21
CA ASP A 648 -8.88 -67.76 9.63
C ASP A 648 -9.90 -67.36 10.71
N PHE A 649 -10.79 -66.42 10.40
CA PHE A 649 -12.23 -66.64 10.67
C PHE A 649 -13.14 -65.83 9.74
N SER A 650 -14.20 -66.49 9.29
CA SER A 650 -15.03 -66.08 8.14
C SER A 650 -16.22 -65.19 8.49
N SER A 651 -16.60 -64.37 7.50
CA SER A 651 -17.95 -64.21 6.91
C SER A 651 -19.17 -63.82 7.76
N GLY A 652 -19.94 -62.85 7.25
CA GLY A 652 -21.34 -62.61 7.63
C GLY A 652 -21.93 -61.42 6.88
N GLY A 653 -22.67 -61.67 5.80
CA GLY A 653 -23.46 -60.66 5.09
C GLY A 653 -24.95 -60.97 5.14
N CYS A 654 -25.80 -59.94 5.07
CA CYS A 654 -27.24 -60.08 4.83
C CYS A 654 -27.73 -58.96 3.90
N ASP A 655 -28.64 -59.32 3.00
CA ASP A 655 -29.24 -58.47 1.98
C ASP A 655 -30.45 -57.64 2.45
N GLY A 656 -30.74 -56.58 1.70
CA GLY A 656 -32.06 -56.44 1.03
C GLY A 656 -33.28 -55.96 1.84
N GLY A 657 -33.90 -54.88 1.36
CA GLY A 657 -35.24 -54.43 1.77
C GLY A 657 -35.49 -52.99 1.30
N GLY A 658 -36.65 -52.70 0.70
CA GLY A 658 -36.95 -51.41 0.11
C GLY A 658 -38.37 -50.90 0.38
N CYS A 659 -38.63 -49.68 -0.12
CA CYS A 659 -39.92 -48.96 -0.15
C CYS A 659 -40.60 -48.67 1.21
N ASP A 660 -40.81 -47.39 1.53
CA ASP A 660 -42.08 -46.75 1.16
C ASP A 660 -42.02 -45.22 1.25
N GLY A 661 -43.01 -44.55 0.65
CA GLY A 661 -43.09 -43.09 0.57
C GLY A 661 -43.91 -42.44 1.69
N GLY A 662 -43.75 -41.13 1.84
CA GLY A 662 -44.55 -40.30 2.73
C GLY A 662 -44.12 -38.84 2.65
N GLY A 663 -44.96 -37.99 2.08
CA GLY A 663 -44.82 -36.53 2.16
C GLY A 663 -45.89 -35.96 3.08
N CYS A 664 -45.55 -34.92 3.84
CA CYS A 664 -46.47 -34.02 4.51
C CYS A 664 -45.80 -32.64 4.66
N ASP A 665 -46.55 -31.61 4.26
CA ASP A 665 -46.60 -30.20 4.70
C ASP A 665 -45.29 -29.40 4.94
#